data_AF-A0A250FQM4-F1
#
_entry.id   AF-A0A250FQM4-F1
#
_cell.length_a   1.000
_cell.length_b   1.000
_cell.length_c   1.000
_cell.angle_alpha   90.00
_cell.angle_beta   90.00
_cell.angle_gamma   90.00
#
_symmetry.space_group_name_H-M   'P 1'
#
loop_
_entity.id
_entity.type
_entity.pdbx_description
1 polymer ?
#
loop_
_entity_poly.entity_id
_entity_poly.type
_entity_poly.pdbx_seq_one_letter_code
_entity_poly.pdbx_strand_id
1 'polypeptide(L)'
;MEQVYIFTLSALFALAIFDLVVGVSNDAVNFLNSAFSSRAARLRTIMIVASIGVGIGAIFSNGMMEIAKKGIFNPEMFYFEELMVIFAAVMLADILLLDFFNTLGLPTSTTISIVFELLGASVGVAFVKELKEKDRLLYVIDGVRNYINTDKVGQVIVAIFVSVFIAFVVGSLVQFLTRLLFTFDFEKRMRYFSGIVGGIALTALSYFLVIKGLSGLSFMHKELLDWIDQNTLLLLGCFFVGFFILGQVLYWYKVSIWRVVILSGTFALAMAFAGNDLVNFIGVPVAAWDSFQLWEASGTPEQSMTMGALRENVQTPQIFLIIAGTLMILTIWFSKKALNVMQTEMKLSQQGGGKERFEATGLSRGIVRFSVWVTSMIEALIPKRTLKYIHSRFEKPEEEKSDSIDKPAYDVIRAAINLVVSSSLIAVGTSLKLPLSTTYVTFMVAMGTSLADRAWGRESAVFRVAGVFNVIGGWFLTAGAAFVMGLGIAVILFYGEIYGLITMIFLVGYLVVRNAIAYRRKQRKEKEAQKKRFNKEDLITISGIMKLSSQNIAGAVQTIDELYREVIDNLAVENHKGLKACKKRAKALTSDIEDLKSDIYYFIRSIDDSSVTSSKFYILILDYLHSMSNSISFIADTSYTHVDNNHKKLKYNHIRNLKTISEKMQQQFQKILEILNVSMYSNSTTQLIKDVSSIKDEISELIEKQIRDIRTTESSPKNTKLYFSLLLETRVLIRSIINLMTLFKNFKDQFRTMTNEK
;
A
#
# COMPACT_ATOMS: atom_id res chain seq x y z
N MET A 1 36.94 -23.98 -13.66
CA MET A 1 35.74 -23.24 -14.10
C MET A 1 34.47 -23.85 -13.53
N GLU A 2 34.25 -25.17 -13.66
CA GLU A 2 33.06 -25.87 -13.14
C GLU A 2 32.68 -25.54 -11.67
N GLN A 3 33.66 -25.51 -10.76
CA GLN A 3 33.44 -25.16 -9.34
C GLN A 3 32.81 -23.77 -9.13
N VAL A 4 33.11 -22.80 -10.01
CA VAL A 4 32.55 -21.43 -9.95
C VAL A 4 31.07 -21.45 -10.32
N TYR A 5 30.68 -22.25 -11.32
CA TYR A 5 29.29 -22.38 -11.72
C TYR A 5 28.48 -23.21 -10.72
N ILE A 6 29.07 -24.24 -10.11
CA ILE A 6 28.45 -24.97 -8.99
C ILE A 6 28.22 -24.04 -7.79
N PHE A 7 29.19 -23.19 -7.45
CA PHE A 7 29.03 -22.16 -6.42
C PHE A 7 27.91 -21.18 -6.77
N THR A 8 27.91 -20.66 -8.01
CA THR A 8 26.88 -19.74 -8.51
C THR A 8 25.50 -20.37 -8.40
N LEU A 9 25.34 -21.59 -8.88
CA LEU A 9 24.09 -22.33 -8.83
C LEU A 9 23.61 -22.56 -7.39
N SER A 10 24.53 -22.95 -6.50
CA SER A 10 24.23 -23.11 -5.07
C SER A 10 23.74 -21.78 -4.45
N ALA A 11 24.36 -20.66 -4.83
CA ALA A 11 23.93 -19.33 -4.41
C ALA A 11 22.53 -18.99 -4.96
N LEU A 12 22.25 -19.26 -6.25
CA LEU A 12 20.93 -19.01 -6.85
C LEU A 12 19.83 -19.79 -6.13
N PHE A 13 20.03 -21.07 -5.83
CA PHE A 13 19.05 -21.85 -5.07
C PHE A 13 18.86 -21.35 -3.63
N ALA A 14 19.93 -20.91 -2.96
CA ALA A 14 19.82 -20.31 -1.64
C ALA A 14 19.02 -18.98 -1.67
N LEU A 15 19.28 -18.14 -2.67
CA LEU A 15 18.53 -16.89 -2.90
C LEU A 15 17.07 -17.18 -3.25
N ALA A 16 16.80 -18.21 -4.04
CA ALA A 16 15.44 -18.64 -4.40
C ALA A 16 14.62 -19.09 -3.19
N ILE A 17 15.24 -19.79 -2.23
CA ILE A 17 14.56 -20.15 -0.98
C ILE A 17 14.18 -18.88 -0.20
N PHE A 18 15.11 -17.92 -0.10
CA PHE A 18 14.82 -16.65 0.59
C PHE A 18 13.70 -15.88 -0.11
N ASP A 19 13.79 -15.77 -1.43
CA ASP A 19 12.82 -15.07 -2.25
C ASP A 19 11.44 -15.72 -2.17
N LEU A 20 11.35 -17.04 -2.30
CA LEU A 20 10.10 -17.80 -2.10
C LEU A 20 9.48 -17.51 -0.72
N VAL A 21 10.27 -17.49 0.34
CA VAL A 21 9.75 -17.17 1.70
C VAL A 21 9.21 -15.74 1.78
N VAL A 22 9.90 -14.77 1.17
CA VAL A 22 9.51 -13.35 1.19
C VAL A 22 8.32 -13.08 0.29
N GLY A 23 8.35 -13.55 -0.96
CA GLY A 23 7.32 -13.38 -1.96
C GLY A 23 6.02 -14.09 -1.58
N VAL A 24 6.08 -15.34 -1.13
CA VAL A 24 4.87 -16.04 -0.65
C VAL A 24 4.29 -15.35 0.59
N SER A 25 5.13 -14.81 1.48
CA SER A 25 4.60 -14.03 2.61
C SER A 25 3.88 -12.75 2.19
N ASN A 26 4.27 -12.15 1.06
CA ASN A 26 3.63 -10.98 0.48
C ASN A 26 2.31 -11.36 -0.20
N ASP A 27 2.33 -12.38 -1.03
CA ASP A 27 1.21 -12.74 -1.90
C ASP A 27 0.18 -13.66 -1.21
N ALA A 28 0.53 -14.29 -0.08
CA ALA A 28 -0.41 -15.09 0.71
C ALA A 28 -1.68 -14.33 1.12
N VAL A 29 -1.56 -13.02 1.28
CA VAL A 29 -2.70 -12.17 1.62
C VAL A 29 -3.76 -12.17 0.51
N ASN A 30 -3.35 -12.27 -0.76
CA ASN A 30 -4.24 -12.22 -1.92
C ASN A 30 -5.32 -13.31 -1.88
N PHE A 31 -4.98 -14.52 -1.40
CA PHE A 31 -5.91 -15.64 -1.34
C PHE A 31 -6.49 -15.93 0.05
N LEU A 32 -5.87 -15.43 1.13
CA LEU A 32 -6.41 -15.60 2.49
C LEU A 32 -7.39 -14.50 2.90
N ASN A 33 -7.21 -13.27 2.40
CA ASN A 33 -7.91 -12.08 2.91
C ASN A 33 -9.43 -12.19 2.76
N SER A 34 -9.95 -12.52 1.58
CA SER A 34 -11.41 -12.60 1.35
C SER A 34 -12.09 -13.63 2.28
N ALA A 35 -11.49 -14.80 2.48
CA ALA A 35 -12.04 -15.85 3.34
C ALA A 35 -11.95 -15.51 4.83
N PHE A 36 -10.82 -14.92 5.25
CA PHE A 36 -10.61 -14.50 6.63
C PHE A 36 -11.53 -13.34 7.02
N SER A 37 -11.57 -12.30 6.19
CA SER A 37 -12.31 -11.05 6.43
C SER A 37 -13.83 -11.19 6.41
N SER A 38 -14.36 -12.23 5.76
CA SER A 38 -15.78 -12.60 5.77
C SER A 38 -16.18 -13.50 6.96
N ARG A 39 -15.21 -13.95 7.77
CA ARG A 39 -15.40 -14.91 8.87
C ARG A 39 -16.15 -16.18 8.44
N ALA A 40 -16.01 -16.60 7.18
CA ALA A 40 -16.73 -17.75 6.62
C ALA A 40 -16.29 -19.08 7.25
N ALA A 41 -15.02 -19.18 7.68
CA ALA A 41 -14.45 -20.34 8.36
C ALA A 41 -13.38 -19.92 9.38
N ARG A 42 -12.99 -20.83 10.27
CA ARG A 42 -11.86 -20.61 11.18
C ARG A 42 -10.57 -20.49 10.39
N LEU A 43 -9.65 -19.62 10.81
CA LEU A 43 -8.36 -19.41 10.13
C LEU A 43 -7.61 -20.72 9.86
N ARG A 44 -7.60 -21.67 10.81
CA ARG A 44 -6.96 -22.99 10.61
C ARG A 44 -7.53 -23.74 9.41
N THR A 45 -8.84 -23.72 9.20
CA THR A 45 -9.49 -24.39 8.06
C THR A 45 -9.10 -23.72 6.75
N ILE A 46 -9.12 -22.38 6.71
CA ILE A 46 -8.72 -21.60 5.53
C ILE A 46 -7.27 -21.93 5.15
N MET A 47 -6.37 -21.98 6.14
CA MET A 47 -4.95 -22.29 5.95
C MET A 47 -4.72 -23.69 5.42
N ILE A 48 -5.43 -24.71 5.94
CA ILE A 48 -5.36 -26.09 5.43
C ILE A 48 -5.79 -26.13 3.96
N VAL A 49 -6.95 -25.55 3.64
CA VAL A 49 -7.50 -25.54 2.28
C VAL A 49 -6.57 -24.81 1.30
N ALA A 50 -6.03 -23.65 1.70
CA ALA A 50 -5.04 -22.93 0.92
C ALA A 50 -3.76 -23.74 0.72
N SER A 51 -3.28 -24.46 1.75
CA SER A 51 -2.06 -25.28 1.66
C SER A 51 -2.20 -26.41 0.63
N ILE A 52 -3.36 -27.08 0.60
CA ILE A 52 -3.63 -28.12 -0.40
C ILE A 52 -3.66 -27.50 -1.81
N GLY A 53 -4.31 -26.33 -1.95
CA GLY A 53 -4.33 -25.59 -3.21
C GLY A 53 -2.92 -25.24 -3.69
N VAL A 54 -2.07 -24.66 -2.83
CA VAL A 54 -0.67 -24.34 -3.13
C VAL A 54 0.12 -25.57 -3.55
N GLY A 55 0.00 -26.68 -2.82
CA GLY A 55 0.73 -27.92 -3.13
C GLY A 55 0.38 -28.47 -4.51
N ILE A 56 -0.92 -28.52 -4.85
CA ILE A 56 -1.39 -28.98 -6.17
C ILE A 56 -0.98 -27.99 -7.26
N GLY A 57 -1.15 -26.68 -7.03
CA GLY A 57 -0.77 -25.65 -7.98
C GLY A 57 0.72 -25.65 -8.31
N ALA A 58 1.58 -25.87 -7.32
CA ALA A 58 3.03 -25.95 -7.52
C ALA A 58 3.41 -27.10 -8.47
N ILE A 59 2.79 -28.27 -8.33
CA ILE A 59 3.01 -29.43 -9.22
C ILE A 59 2.58 -29.10 -10.66
N PHE A 60 1.56 -28.26 -10.85
CA PHE A 60 1.02 -27.91 -12.17
C PHE A 60 1.66 -26.69 -12.83
N SER A 61 2.64 -26.05 -12.19
CA SER A 61 3.29 -24.82 -12.65
C SER A 61 4.25 -24.99 -13.84
N ASN A 62 4.49 -26.22 -14.32
CA ASN A 62 5.56 -26.54 -15.27
C ASN A 62 5.47 -25.73 -16.58
N GLY A 63 4.25 -25.46 -17.07
CA GLY A 63 4.01 -24.66 -18.28
C GLY A 63 4.44 -23.19 -18.16
N MET A 64 4.46 -22.63 -16.95
CA MET A 64 4.91 -21.27 -16.69
C MET A 64 6.44 -21.16 -16.68
N MET A 65 7.16 -22.26 -16.42
CA MET A 65 8.62 -22.27 -16.33
C MET A 65 9.32 -21.91 -17.65
N GLU A 66 8.64 -22.13 -18.78
CA GLU A 66 9.14 -21.73 -20.11
C GLU A 66 9.37 -20.22 -20.22
N ILE A 67 8.64 -19.40 -19.47
CA ILE A 67 8.75 -17.93 -19.53
C ILE A 67 10.13 -17.46 -19.09
N ALA A 68 10.67 -18.04 -18.02
CA ALA A 68 12.01 -17.73 -17.52
C ALA A 68 13.13 -18.21 -18.46
N LYS A 69 12.90 -19.30 -19.22
CA LYS A 69 13.89 -19.91 -20.10
C LYS A 69 14.00 -19.22 -21.47
N LYS A 70 12.86 -18.82 -22.06
CA LYS A 70 12.80 -18.32 -23.45
C LYS A 70 11.71 -17.27 -23.71
N GLY A 71 10.97 -16.86 -22.68
CA GLY A 71 9.84 -15.95 -22.84
C GLY A 71 10.25 -14.49 -23.04
N ILE A 72 11.40 -14.08 -22.48
CA ILE A 72 11.84 -12.69 -22.46
C ILE A 72 13.00 -12.43 -23.43
N PHE A 73 13.95 -13.36 -23.49
CA PHE A 73 15.14 -13.27 -24.32
C PHE A 73 15.24 -14.49 -25.26
N ASN A 74 16.07 -14.34 -26.30
CA ASN A 74 16.38 -15.38 -27.27
C ASN A 74 17.65 -16.10 -26.82
N PRO A 75 17.56 -17.28 -26.19
CA PRO A 75 18.70 -17.94 -25.56
C PRO A 75 19.80 -18.35 -26.56
N GLU A 76 19.46 -18.53 -27.83
CA GLU A 76 20.42 -18.80 -28.90
C GLU A 76 21.42 -17.66 -29.17
N MET A 77 21.10 -16.44 -28.75
CA MET A 77 21.97 -15.27 -28.92
C MET A 77 22.97 -15.11 -27.78
N PHE A 78 22.81 -15.89 -26.70
CA PHE A 78 23.65 -15.81 -25.50
C PHE A 78 24.50 -17.08 -25.33
N TYR A 79 25.72 -16.87 -24.87
CA TYR A 79 26.58 -17.96 -24.39
C TYR A 79 26.16 -18.41 -22.99
N PHE A 80 26.62 -19.59 -22.58
CA PHE A 80 26.34 -20.14 -21.25
C PHE A 80 26.69 -19.16 -20.12
N GLU A 81 27.91 -18.62 -20.14
CA GLU A 81 28.39 -17.68 -19.11
C GLU A 81 27.53 -16.41 -19.03
N GLU A 82 27.07 -15.91 -20.18
CA GLU A 82 26.26 -14.72 -20.31
C GLU A 82 24.86 -14.94 -19.71
N LEU A 83 24.27 -16.12 -19.91
CA LEU A 83 23.02 -16.48 -19.26
C LEU A 83 23.17 -16.67 -17.76
N MET A 84 24.27 -17.25 -17.29
CA MET A 84 24.54 -17.34 -15.85
C MET A 84 24.66 -15.96 -15.21
N VAL A 85 25.26 -14.99 -15.91
CA VAL A 85 25.30 -13.58 -15.48
C VAL A 85 23.89 -12.98 -15.42
N ILE A 86 23.06 -13.19 -16.45
CA ILE A 86 21.67 -12.71 -16.47
C ILE A 86 20.88 -13.29 -15.28
N PHE A 87 20.94 -14.60 -15.08
CA PHE A 87 20.21 -15.28 -14.00
C PHE A 87 20.66 -14.83 -12.61
N ALA A 88 21.97 -14.65 -12.41
CA ALA A 88 22.49 -14.11 -11.15
C ALA A 88 22.07 -12.65 -10.92
N ALA A 89 22.08 -11.83 -11.97
CA ALA A 89 21.64 -10.44 -11.86
C ALA A 89 20.17 -10.33 -11.45
N VAL A 90 19.31 -11.16 -12.05
CA VAL A 90 17.88 -11.19 -11.74
C VAL A 90 17.63 -11.56 -10.28
N MET A 91 18.22 -12.67 -9.79
CA MET A 91 18.01 -13.08 -8.39
C MET A 91 18.49 -12.05 -7.37
N LEU A 92 19.58 -11.34 -7.68
CA LEU A 92 20.09 -10.28 -6.81
C LEU A 92 19.23 -9.01 -6.89
N ALA A 93 18.75 -8.66 -8.07
CA ALA A 93 17.86 -7.53 -8.30
C ALA A 93 16.52 -7.72 -7.57
N ASP A 94 15.91 -8.90 -7.69
CA ASP A 94 14.60 -9.19 -7.12
C ASP A 94 14.61 -9.08 -5.59
N ILE A 95 15.63 -9.64 -4.93
CA ILE A 95 15.77 -9.54 -3.47
C ILE A 95 15.91 -8.09 -3.02
N LEU A 96 16.72 -7.28 -3.73
CA LEU A 96 16.87 -5.86 -3.42
C LEU A 96 15.57 -5.09 -3.63
N LEU A 97 14.88 -5.35 -4.75
CA LEU A 97 13.65 -4.70 -5.13
C LEU A 97 12.55 -5.02 -4.11
N LEU A 98 12.33 -6.30 -3.82
CA LEU A 98 11.33 -6.76 -2.88
C LEU A 98 11.61 -6.22 -1.48
N ASP A 99 12.86 -6.21 -1.00
CA ASP A 99 13.20 -5.64 0.30
C ASP A 99 12.97 -4.11 0.36
N PHE A 100 13.31 -3.40 -0.72
CA PHE A 100 13.07 -1.96 -0.84
C PHE A 100 11.57 -1.62 -0.75
N PHE A 101 10.74 -2.26 -1.57
CA PHE A 101 9.31 -2.00 -1.57
C PHE A 101 8.61 -2.48 -0.30
N ASN A 102 9.04 -3.61 0.27
CA ASN A 102 8.58 -4.08 1.58
C ASN A 102 8.87 -3.06 2.69
N THR A 103 10.04 -2.42 2.65
CA THR A 103 10.43 -1.38 3.62
C THR A 103 9.58 -0.12 3.47
N LEU A 104 9.18 0.22 2.24
CA LEU A 104 8.24 1.32 1.96
C LEU A 104 6.78 0.96 2.24
N GLY A 105 6.44 -0.32 2.37
CA GLY A 105 5.08 -0.81 2.61
C GLY A 105 4.17 -0.66 1.39
N LEU A 106 4.73 -0.74 0.18
CA LEU A 106 3.99 -0.68 -1.08
C LEU A 106 3.73 -2.10 -1.60
N PRO A 107 2.50 -2.44 -2.05
CA PRO A 107 2.22 -3.74 -2.63
C PRO A 107 3.00 -3.90 -3.95
N THR A 108 3.83 -4.94 -4.02
CA THR A 108 4.62 -5.28 -5.19
C THR A 108 4.10 -6.54 -5.86
N SER A 109 4.38 -6.67 -7.16
CA SER A 109 4.06 -7.85 -7.94
C SER A 109 5.35 -8.57 -8.32
N THR A 110 5.57 -9.74 -7.71
CA THR A 110 6.68 -10.65 -8.03
C THR A 110 6.77 -10.95 -9.52
N THR A 111 5.62 -11.17 -10.19
CA THR A 111 5.56 -11.42 -11.65
C THR A 111 6.10 -10.28 -12.50
N ILE A 112 5.87 -9.02 -12.09
CA ILE A 112 6.33 -7.86 -12.85
C ILE A 112 7.79 -7.61 -12.58
N SER A 113 8.23 -7.77 -11.33
CA SER A 113 9.64 -7.69 -10.96
C SER A 113 10.47 -8.62 -11.85
N ILE A 114 10.18 -9.92 -11.85
CA ILE A 114 11.00 -10.88 -12.60
C ILE A 114 10.96 -10.67 -14.11
N VAL A 115 9.80 -10.33 -14.69
CA VAL A 115 9.67 -10.06 -16.13
C VAL A 115 10.55 -8.88 -16.54
N PHE A 116 10.49 -7.78 -15.79
CA PHE A 116 11.26 -6.58 -16.11
C PHE A 116 12.73 -6.69 -15.68
N GLU A 117 13.06 -7.45 -14.65
CA GLU A 117 14.44 -7.77 -14.27
C GLU A 117 15.11 -8.64 -15.32
N LEU A 118 14.45 -9.70 -15.81
CA LEU A 118 14.94 -10.51 -16.92
C LEU A 118 15.14 -9.64 -18.17
N LEU A 119 14.16 -8.81 -18.50
CA LEU A 119 14.26 -7.90 -19.65
C LEU A 119 15.44 -6.93 -19.49
N GLY A 120 15.59 -6.34 -18.31
CA GLY A 120 16.68 -5.42 -17.99
C GLY A 120 18.05 -6.09 -18.04
N ALA A 121 18.19 -7.25 -17.40
CA ALA A 121 19.43 -8.01 -17.35
C ALA A 121 19.85 -8.49 -18.75
N SER A 122 18.91 -9.04 -19.53
CA SER A 122 19.16 -9.45 -20.92
C SER A 122 19.55 -8.27 -21.82
N VAL A 123 18.87 -7.11 -21.68
CA VAL A 123 19.25 -5.88 -22.39
C VAL A 123 20.64 -5.41 -21.96
N GLY A 124 20.98 -5.46 -20.66
CA GLY A 124 22.28 -5.06 -20.14
C GLY A 124 23.42 -5.89 -20.71
N VAL A 125 23.30 -7.22 -20.70
CA VAL A 125 24.32 -8.11 -21.27
C VAL A 125 24.40 -7.95 -22.79
N ALA A 126 23.26 -7.94 -23.49
CA ALA A 126 23.24 -7.75 -24.95
C ALA A 126 23.87 -6.41 -25.37
N PHE A 127 23.59 -5.34 -24.61
CA PHE A 127 24.16 -4.02 -24.88
C PHE A 127 25.68 -4.01 -24.73
N VAL A 128 26.21 -4.62 -23.66
CA VAL A 128 27.67 -4.72 -23.47
C VAL A 128 28.32 -5.59 -24.54
N LYS A 129 27.69 -6.70 -24.93
CA LYS A 129 28.16 -7.59 -25.98
C LYS A 129 28.24 -6.87 -27.33
N GLU A 130 27.16 -6.21 -27.74
CA GLU A 130 27.11 -5.45 -28.99
C GLU A 130 28.07 -4.26 -28.98
N LEU A 131 28.29 -3.60 -27.83
CA LEU A 131 29.30 -2.54 -27.70
C LEU A 131 30.73 -3.04 -27.93
N LYS A 132 31.04 -4.30 -27.62
CA LYS A 132 32.36 -4.88 -27.89
C LYS A 132 32.59 -5.17 -29.38
N GLU A 133 31.52 -5.38 -30.14
CA GLU A 133 31.58 -5.71 -31.57
C GLU A 133 31.38 -4.51 -32.51
N LYS A 134 30.65 -3.48 -32.06
CA LYS A 134 30.24 -2.34 -32.90
C LYS A 134 30.54 -0.99 -32.27
N ASP A 135 31.16 -0.09 -33.03
CA ASP A 135 31.57 1.23 -32.56
C ASP A 135 30.43 2.28 -32.53
N ARG A 136 29.36 2.11 -33.31
CA ARG A 136 28.27 3.10 -33.38
C ARG A 136 27.07 2.66 -32.55
N LEU A 137 26.69 3.52 -31.60
CA LEU A 137 25.59 3.32 -30.67
C LEU A 137 24.24 3.00 -31.34
N LEU A 138 24.00 3.52 -32.54
CA LEU A 138 22.77 3.24 -33.31
C LEU A 138 22.69 1.75 -33.72
N TYR A 139 23.80 1.15 -34.15
CA TYR A 139 23.84 -0.27 -34.55
C TYR A 139 23.86 -1.22 -33.34
N VAL A 140 24.34 -0.74 -32.20
CA VAL A 140 24.24 -1.45 -30.91
C VAL A 140 22.78 -1.57 -30.49
N ILE A 141 22.01 -0.47 -30.54
CA ILE A 141 20.58 -0.47 -30.19
C ILE A 141 19.79 -1.41 -31.10
N ASP A 142 20.08 -1.40 -32.41
CA ASP A 142 19.42 -2.31 -33.36
C ASP A 142 19.80 -3.77 -33.11
N GLY A 143 21.08 -4.04 -32.81
CA GLY A 143 21.59 -5.37 -32.47
C GLY A 143 20.90 -5.97 -31.23
N VAL A 144 20.73 -5.19 -30.16
CA VAL A 144 20.09 -5.63 -28.91
C VAL A 144 18.68 -6.19 -29.14
N ARG A 145 17.96 -5.68 -30.15
CA ARG A 145 16.60 -6.17 -30.47
C ARG A 145 16.56 -7.67 -30.79
N ASN A 146 17.63 -8.21 -31.39
CA ASN A 146 17.70 -9.64 -31.75
C ASN A 146 17.86 -10.56 -30.54
N TYR A 147 18.36 -10.03 -29.42
CA TYR A 147 18.52 -10.79 -28.17
C TYR A 147 17.22 -10.88 -27.38
N ILE A 148 16.25 -10.03 -27.66
CA ILE A 148 14.99 -9.96 -26.93
C ILE A 148 13.87 -10.59 -27.75
N ASN A 149 13.04 -11.41 -27.10
CA ASN A 149 11.84 -11.96 -27.70
C ASN A 149 10.73 -10.89 -27.73
N THR A 150 10.90 -9.89 -28.59
CA THR A 150 10.06 -8.67 -28.58
C THR A 150 8.57 -8.95 -28.72
N ASP A 151 8.18 -9.93 -29.54
CA ASP A 151 6.78 -10.33 -29.70
C ASP A 151 6.20 -10.88 -28.39
N LYS A 152 6.92 -11.81 -27.73
CA LYS A 152 6.42 -12.40 -26.49
C LYS A 152 6.47 -11.41 -25.33
N VAL A 153 7.53 -10.60 -25.21
CA VAL A 153 7.63 -9.52 -24.22
C VAL A 153 6.48 -8.52 -24.38
N GLY A 154 6.17 -8.12 -25.61
CA GLY A 154 5.03 -7.25 -25.91
C GLY A 154 3.71 -7.87 -25.45
N GLN A 155 3.47 -9.15 -25.77
CA GLN A 155 2.28 -9.88 -25.30
C GLN A 155 2.19 -9.94 -23.77
N VAL A 156 3.30 -10.20 -23.08
CA VAL A 156 3.36 -10.27 -21.61
C VAL A 156 3.02 -8.92 -20.99
N ILE A 157 3.65 -7.84 -21.47
CA ILE A 157 3.40 -6.48 -20.97
C ILE A 157 1.94 -6.08 -21.19
N VAL A 158 1.39 -6.34 -22.38
CA VAL A 158 -0.02 -6.07 -22.67
C VAL A 158 -0.94 -6.89 -21.77
N ALA A 159 -0.67 -8.20 -21.59
CA ALA A 159 -1.46 -9.06 -20.72
C ALA A 159 -1.50 -8.55 -19.28
N ILE A 160 -0.36 -8.13 -18.73
CA ILE A 160 -0.26 -7.55 -17.38
C ILE A 160 -1.17 -6.34 -17.24
N PHE A 161 -1.07 -5.35 -18.13
CA PHE A 161 -1.86 -4.11 -18.00
C PHE A 161 -3.33 -4.26 -18.40
N VAL A 162 -3.63 -5.08 -19.41
CA VAL A 162 -5.02 -5.34 -19.81
C VAL A 162 -5.76 -6.15 -18.73
N SER A 163 -5.05 -7.06 -18.04
CA SER A 163 -5.66 -7.85 -16.95
C SER A 163 -6.17 -6.98 -15.80
N VAL A 164 -5.51 -5.86 -15.50
CA VAL A 164 -5.95 -4.86 -14.50
C VAL A 164 -7.33 -4.33 -14.84
N PHE A 165 -7.52 -3.93 -16.10
CA PHE A 165 -8.80 -3.39 -16.57
C PHE A 165 -9.89 -4.46 -16.62
N ILE A 166 -9.58 -5.64 -17.18
CA ILE A 166 -10.53 -6.76 -17.27
C ILE A 166 -10.96 -7.19 -15.86
N ALA A 167 -10.02 -7.34 -14.93
CA ALA A 167 -10.29 -7.71 -13.54
C ALA A 167 -11.27 -6.74 -12.87
N PHE A 168 -11.04 -5.44 -13.04
CA PHE A 168 -11.93 -4.41 -12.50
C PHE A 168 -13.34 -4.46 -13.10
N VAL A 169 -13.44 -4.58 -14.43
CA VAL A 169 -14.73 -4.58 -15.15
C VAL A 169 -15.51 -5.85 -14.84
N VAL A 170 -14.90 -7.04 -14.94
CA VAL A 170 -15.55 -8.32 -14.68
C VAL A 170 -15.95 -8.42 -13.20
N GLY A 171 -15.07 -8.02 -12.27
CA GLY A 171 -15.40 -7.96 -10.85
C GLY A 171 -16.61 -7.06 -10.57
N SER A 172 -16.61 -5.85 -11.15
CA SER A 172 -17.74 -4.91 -11.02
C SER A 172 -19.04 -5.48 -11.59
N LEU A 173 -18.98 -6.08 -12.79
CA LEU A 173 -20.15 -6.63 -13.48
C LEU A 173 -20.75 -7.82 -12.73
N VAL A 174 -19.93 -8.81 -12.37
CA VAL A 174 -20.38 -10.01 -11.66
C VAL A 174 -20.94 -9.65 -10.29
N GLN A 175 -20.32 -8.71 -9.57
CA GLN A 175 -20.85 -8.21 -8.31
C GLN A 175 -22.20 -7.50 -8.50
N PHE A 176 -22.29 -6.60 -9.49
CA PHE A 176 -23.53 -5.88 -9.78
C PHE A 176 -24.69 -6.83 -10.10
N LEU A 177 -24.45 -7.82 -10.96
CA LEU A 177 -25.44 -8.84 -11.30
C LEU A 177 -25.83 -9.68 -10.08
N THR A 178 -24.85 -10.05 -9.26
CA THR A 178 -25.12 -10.83 -8.05
C THR A 178 -25.93 -10.02 -7.03
N ARG A 179 -25.72 -8.71 -6.92
CA ARG A 179 -26.52 -7.82 -6.05
C ARG A 179 -27.93 -7.57 -6.56
N LEU A 180 -28.14 -7.56 -7.87
CA LEU A 180 -29.49 -7.56 -8.43
C LEU A 180 -30.27 -8.82 -8.02
N LEU A 181 -29.60 -9.98 -8.01
CA LEU A 181 -30.18 -11.26 -7.59
C LEU A 181 -30.28 -11.43 -6.06
N PHE A 182 -29.32 -10.89 -5.32
CA PHE A 182 -29.23 -10.98 -3.86
C PHE A 182 -29.06 -9.59 -3.23
N THR A 183 -30.08 -9.17 -2.48
CA THR A 183 -29.99 -8.03 -1.57
C THR A 183 -28.96 -8.27 -0.47
N PHE A 184 -28.60 -7.22 0.27
CA PHE A 184 -27.78 -7.36 1.48
C PHE A 184 -28.45 -8.25 2.55
N ASP A 185 -29.78 -8.29 2.61
CA ASP A 185 -30.56 -9.32 3.33
C ASP A 185 -30.82 -10.52 2.39
N PHE A 186 -29.81 -11.38 2.20
CA PHE A 186 -29.87 -12.50 1.25
C PHE A 186 -30.46 -13.79 1.85
N GLU A 187 -30.47 -13.93 3.18
CA GLU A 187 -30.79 -15.18 3.88
C GLU A 187 -32.19 -15.70 3.53
N LYS A 188 -33.18 -14.80 3.43
CA LYS A 188 -34.58 -15.14 3.11
C LYS A 188 -34.75 -15.79 1.73
N ARG A 189 -33.86 -15.51 0.78
CA ARG A 189 -33.91 -16.05 -0.59
C ARG A 189 -33.12 -17.35 -0.76
N MET A 190 -32.27 -17.72 0.21
CA MET A 190 -31.40 -18.89 0.10
C MET A 190 -32.16 -20.22 -0.02
N ARG A 191 -33.41 -20.29 0.44
CA ARG A 191 -34.27 -21.49 0.33
C ARG A 191 -34.38 -22.05 -1.09
N TYR A 192 -34.45 -21.16 -2.08
CA TYR A 192 -34.66 -21.52 -3.48
C TYR A 192 -33.41 -21.33 -4.33
N PHE A 193 -32.50 -20.46 -3.90
CA PHE A 193 -31.34 -20.06 -4.69
C PHE A 193 -30.02 -20.72 -4.27
N SER A 194 -29.97 -21.44 -3.15
CA SER A 194 -28.75 -22.12 -2.69
C SER A 194 -28.19 -23.08 -3.73
N GLY A 195 -29.05 -23.89 -4.36
CA GLY A 195 -28.67 -24.76 -5.47
C GLY A 195 -28.14 -24.00 -6.68
N ILE A 196 -28.81 -22.95 -7.14
CA ILE A 196 -28.38 -22.17 -8.32
C ILE A 196 -27.02 -21.51 -8.06
N VAL A 197 -26.83 -20.91 -6.89
CA VAL A 197 -25.57 -20.24 -6.53
C VAL A 197 -24.42 -21.24 -6.47
N GLY A 198 -24.62 -22.36 -5.77
CA GLY A 198 -23.64 -23.44 -5.71
C GLY A 198 -23.32 -24.00 -7.09
N GLY A 199 -24.36 -24.27 -7.87
CA GLY A 199 -24.29 -24.73 -9.26
C GLY A 199 -23.41 -23.84 -10.12
N ILE A 200 -23.71 -22.55 -10.21
CA ILE A 200 -22.94 -21.61 -11.06
C ILE A 200 -21.51 -21.44 -10.52
N ALA A 201 -21.36 -21.11 -9.24
CA ALA A 201 -20.06 -20.74 -8.68
C ALA A 201 -19.09 -21.91 -8.63
N LEU A 202 -19.52 -23.09 -8.16
CA LEU A 202 -18.65 -24.26 -8.08
C LEU A 202 -18.38 -24.84 -9.47
N THR A 203 -19.33 -24.79 -10.41
CA THR A 203 -19.05 -25.19 -11.80
C THR A 203 -18.00 -24.29 -12.44
N ALA A 204 -18.11 -22.97 -12.25
CA ALA A 204 -17.11 -22.03 -12.76
C ALA A 204 -15.72 -22.34 -12.16
N LEU A 205 -15.63 -22.52 -10.84
CA LEU A 205 -14.38 -22.90 -10.19
C LEU A 205 -13.83 -24.23 -10.73
N SER A 206 -14.67 -25.27 -10.84
CA SER A 206 -14.27 -26.57 -11.37
C SER A 206 -13.84 -26.50 -12.83
N TYR A 207 -14.49 -25.71 -13.68
CA TYR A 207 -14.08 -25.52 -15.06
C TYR A 207 -12.66 -24.95 -15.15
N PHE A 208 -12.39 -23.86 -14.42
CA PHE A 208 -11.09 -23.22 -14.47
C PHE A 208 -10.00 -24.05 -13.78
N LEU A 209 -10.31 -24.77 -12.70
CA LEU A 209 -9.36 -25.63 -12.00
C LEU A 209 -9.08 -26.95 -12.72
N VAL A 210 -10.13 -27.66 -13.13
CA VAL A 210 -10.04 -29.03 -13.65
C VAL A 210 -9.81 -28.99 -15.16
N ILE A 211 -10.60 -28.25 -15.92
CA ILE A 211 -10.50 -28.32 -17.39
C ILE A 211 -9.36 -27.45 -17.89
N LYS A 212 -9.30 -26.17 -17.48
CA LYS A 212 -8.22 -25.28 -17.91
C LYS A 212 -6.93 -25.49 -17.12
N GLY A 213 -7.00 -25.76 -15.82
CA GLY A 213 -5.82 -26.04 -14.99
C GLY A 213 -5.10 -27.35 -15.33
N LEU A 214 -5.82 -28.45 -15.63
CA LEU A 214 -5.19 -29.74 -15.95
C LEU A 214 -4.60 -29.79 -17.37
N SER A 215 -4.98 -28.88 -18.26
CA SER A 215 -4.43 -28.82 -19.63
C SER A 215 -2.91 -28.53 -19.68
N GLY A 216 -2.32 -28.04 -18.59
CA GLY A 216 -0.88 -27.79 -18.45
C GLY A 216 -0.04 -28.99 -17.99
N LEU A 217 -0.65 -30.16 -17.77
CA LEU A 217 0.02 -31.34 -17.23
C LEU A 217 0.80 -32.11 -18.30
N SER A 218 2.07 -32.40 -18.02
CA SER A 218 2.92 -33.15 -18.95
C SER A 218 2.57 -34.63 -19.10
N PHE A 219 1.75 -35.18 -18.21
CA PHE A 219 1.29 -36.58 -18.26
C PHE A 219 -0.14 -36.74 -18.83
N MET A 220 -0.83 -35.64 -19.15
CA MET A 220 -2.16 -35.71 -19.78
C MET A 220 -2.03 -36.13 -21.25
N HIS A 221 -2.69 -37.23 -21.60
CA HIS A 221 -2.70 -37.71 -22.98
C HIS A 221 -3.52 -36.75 -23.86
N LYS A 222 -3.02 -36.44 -25.06
CA LYS A 222 -3.71 -35.56 -26.02
C LYS A 222 -5.15 -35.97 -26.27
N GLU A 223 -5.40 -37.28 -26.39
CA GLU A 223 -6.75 -37.84 -26.59
C GLU A 223 -7.73 -37.47 -25.47
N LEU A 224 -7.26 -37.41 -24.22
CA LEU A 224 -8.09 -37.02 -23.08
C LEU A 224 -8.38 -35.52 -23.10
N LEU A 225 -7.42 -34.69 -23.50
CA LEU A 225 -7.61 -33.24 -23.66
C LEU A 225 -8.61 -32.94 -24.78
N ASP A 226 -8.45 -33.60 -25.94
CA ASP A 226 -9.37 -33.45 -27.07
C ASP A 226 -10.78 -33.91 -26.72
N TRP A 227 -10.92 -35.01 -25.95
CA TRP A 227 -12.22 -35.46 -25.46
C TRP A 227 -12.86 -34.45 -24.50
N ILE A 228 -12.08 -33.87 -23.58
CA ILE A 228 -12.57 -32.83 -22.65
C ILE A 228 -13.02 -31.61 -23.44
N ASP A 229 -12.25 -31.14 -24.42
CA ASP A 229 -12.60 -29.98 -25.23
C ASP A 229 -13.90 -30.21 -26.03
N GLN A 230 -14.06 -31.40 -26.65
CA GLN A 230 -15.29 -31.75 -27.36
C GLN A 230 -16.52 -31.89 -26.46
N ASN A 231 -16.33 -32.37 -25.22
CA ASN A 231 -17.42 -32.62 -24.26
C ASN A 231 -17.54 -31.54 -23.18
N THR A 232 -16.90 -30.38 -23.35
CA THR A 232 -16.86 -29.33 -22.33
C THR A 232 -18.25 -28.89 -21.89
N LEU A 233 -19.18 -28.70 -22.82
CA LEU A 233 -20.56 -28.28 -22.48
C LEU A 233 -21.30 -29.34 -21.66
N LEU A 234 -21.10 -30.62 -21.97
CA LEU A 234 -21.68 -31.74 -21.23
C LEU A 234 -21.09 -31.81 -19.81
N LEU A 235 -19.78 -31.70 -19.68
CA LEU A 235 -19.09 -31.66 -18.38
C LEU A 235 -19.59 -30.50 -17.51
N LEU A 236 -19.72 -29.30 -18.09
CA LEU A 236 -20.28 -28.13 -17.40
C LEU A 236 -21.73 -28.39 -16.94
N GLY A 237 -22.55 -29.02 -17.78
CA GLY A 237 -23.91 -29.41 -17.41
C GLY A 237 -23.95 -30.40 -16.25
N CYS A 238 -23.09 -31.43 -16.28
CA CYS A 238 -22.97 -32.40 -15.19
C CYS A 238 -22.49 -31.76 -13.88
N PHE A 239 -21.46 -30.92 -13.94
CA PHE A 239 -21.00 -30.16 -12.76
C PHE A 239 -22.09 -29.24 -12.23
N PHE A 240 -22.80 -28.53 -13.10
CA PHE A 240 -23.88 -27.65 -12.69
C PHE A 240 -24.98 -28.42 -11.96
N VAL A 241 -25.47 -29.52 -12.51
CA VAL A 241 -26.51 -30.35 -11.88
C VAL A 241 -26.01 -30.93 -10.55
N GLY A 242 -24.78 -31.47 -10.51
CA GLY A 242 -24.20 -32.03 -9.30
C GLY A 242 -24.05 -31.00 -8.18
N PHE A 243 -23.49 -29.82 -8.49
CA PHE A 243 -23.34 -28.74 -7.52
C PHE A 243 -24.66 -28.06 -7.17
N PHE A 244 -25.64 -28.06 -8.08
CA PHE A 244 -27.00 -27.61 -7.78
C PHE A 244 -27.64 -28.48 -6.71
N ILE A 245 -27.59 -29.81 -6.89
CA ILE A 245 -28.10 -30.77 -5.91
C ILE A 245 -27.36 -30.61 -4.58
N LEU A 246 -26.02 -30.53 -4.62
CA LEU A 246 -25.21 -30.30 -3.43
C LEU A 246 -25.60 -29.02 -2.69
N GLY A 247 -25.75 -27.91 -3.41
CA GLY A 247 -26.14 -26.62 -2.83
C GLY A 247 -27.52 -26.67 -2.17
N GLN A 248 -28.45 -27.44 -2.72
CA GLN A 248 -29.78 -27.63 -2.13
C GLN A 248 -29.75 -28.54 -0.89
N VAL A 249 -28.96 -29.61 -0.94
CA VAL A 249 -28.76 -30.53 0.20
C VAL A 249 -28.11 -29.80 1.38
N LEU A 250 -27.06 -29.01 1.13
CA LEU A 250 -26.40 -28.21 2.17
C LEU A 250 -27.35 -27.24 2.86
N TYR A 251 -28.26 -26.63 2.10
CA TYR A 251 -29.30 -25.77 2.67
C TYR A 251 -30.19 -26.54 3.66
N TRP A 252 -30.58 -27.79 3.35
CA TRP A 252 -31.37 -28.63 4.27
C TRP A 252 -30.60 -28.97 5.56
N TYR A 253 -29.29 -29.15 5.48
CA TYR A 253 -28.41 -29.32 6.66
C TYR A 253 -28.04 -28.00 7.35
N LYS A 254 -28.63 -26.87 6.96
CA LYS A 254 -28.34 -25.52 7.49
C LYS A 254 -26.88 -25.10 7.34
N VAL A 255 -26.18 -25.65 6.34
CA VAL A 255 -24.83 -25.25 5.96
C VAL A 255 -24.93 -24.21 4.83
N SER A 256 -24.34 -23.04 5.05
CA SER A 256 -24.33 -21.97 4.04
C SER A 256 -23.47 -22.36 2.84
N ILE A 257 -24.08 -22.36 1.64
CA ILE A 257 -23.38 -22.59 0.37
C ILE A 257 -22.24 -21.58 0.16
N TRP A 258 -22.39 -20.35 0.65
CA TRP A 258 -21.34 -19.32 0.56
C TRP A 258 -20.06 -19.74 1.26
N ARG A 259 -20.14 -20.48 2.38
CA ARG A 259 -18.94 -21.01 3.05
C ARG A 259 -18.21 -22.01 2.17
N VAL A 260 -18.94 -22.88 1.49
CA VAL A 260 -18.36 -23.85 0.56
C VAL A 260 -17.74 -23.15 -0.64
N VAL A 261 -18.45 -22.19 -1.26
CA VAL A 261 -17.91 -21.39 -2.38
C VAL A 261 -16.67 -20.61 -1.96
N ILE A 262 -16.63 -20.02 -0.77
CA ILE A 262 -15.46 -19.29 -0.26
C ILE A 262 -14.29 -20.25 -0.03
N LEU A 263 -14.50 -21.43 0.56
CA LEU A 263 -13.41 -22.40 0.76
C LEU A 263 -12.90 -22.96 -0.57
N SER A 264 -13.80 -23.36 -1.48
CA SER A 264 -13.44 -23.81 -2.83
C SER A 264 -12.76 -22.71 -3.62
N GLY A 265 -13.20 -21.45 -3.49
CA GLY A 265 -12.56 -20.30 -4.13
C GLY A 265 -11.19 -19.97 -3.51
N THR A 266 -11.02 -20.16 -2.20
CA THR A 266 -9.71 -20.03 -1.53
C THR A 266 -8.73 -21.08 -2.05
N PHE A 267 -9.19 -22.34 -2.13
CA PHE A 267 -8.44 -23.42 -2.75
C PHE A 267 -8.05 -23.06 -4.20
N ALA A 268 -9.02 -22.62 -4.98
CA ALA A 268 -8.83 -22.29 -6.39
C ALA A 268 -7.82 -21.16 -6.59
N LEU A 269 -7.94 -20.10 -5.80
CA LEU A 269 -7.06 -18.94 -5.88
C LEU A 269 -5.65 -19.27 -5.40
N ALA A 270 -5.50 -20.09 -4.36
CA ALA A 270 -4.21 -20.55 -3.88
C ALA A 270 -3.50 -21.48 -4.90
N MET A 271 -4.28 -22.34 -5.56
CA MET A 271 -3.80 -23.19 -6.65
C MET A 271 -3.38 -22.38 -7.88
N ALA A 272 -4.21 -21.41 -8.30
CA ALA A 272 -3.89 -20.53 -9.42
C ALA A 272 -2.66 -19.64 -9.10
N PHE A 273 -2.55 -19.16 -7.85
CA PHE A 273 -1.37 -18.45 -7.36
C PHE A 273 -0.10 -19.30 -7.50
N ALA A 274 -0.09 -20.51 -6.94
CA ALA A 274 1.10 -21.37 -7.01
C ALA A 274 1.41 -21.81 -8.45
N GLY A 275 0.39 -22.05 -9.28
CA GLY A 275 0.57 -22.38 -10.69
C GLY A 275 1.19 -21.24 -11.50
N ASN A 276 0.83 -19.99 -11.19
CA ASN A 276 1.28 -18.80 -11.91
C ASN A 276 2.60 -18.22 -11.38
N ASP A 277 2.73 -18.08 -10.06
CA ASP A 277 3.80 -17.29 -9.44
C ASP A 277 5.00 -18.15 -9.03
N LEU A 278 4.91 -19.49 -9.06
CA LEU A 278 6.06 -20.33 -8.71
C LEU A 278 7.25 -20.08 -9.65
N VAL A 279 7.01 -19.78 -10.94
CA VAL A 279 8.08 -19.41 -11.88
C VAL A 279 8.84 -18.17 -11.42
N ASN A 280 8.19 -17.25 -10.70
CA ASN A 280 8.84 -16.03 -10.23
C ASN A 280 9.97 -16.34 -9.25
N PHE A 281 9.81 -17.37 -8.43
CA PHE A 281 10.77 -17.70 -7.37
C PHE A 281 11.84 -18.69 -7.81
N ILE A 282 11.46 -19.72 -8.59
CA ILE A 282 12.38 -20.82 -8.95
C ILE A 282 12.67 -20.89 -10.44
N GLY A 283 12.02 -20.09 -11.29
CA GLY A 283 12.18 -20.19 -12.74
C GLY A 283 13.58 -19.86 -13.22
N VAL A 284 14.18 -18.82 -12.67
CA VAL A 284 15.57 -18.44 -12.98
C VAL A 284 16.59 -19.47 -12.47
N PRO A 285 16.54 -19.93 -11.20
CA PRO A 285 17.41 -21.01 -10.72
C PRO A 285 17.28 -22.31 -11.50
N VAL A 286 16.05 -22.69 -11.89
CA VAL A 286 15.80 -23.88 -12.71
C VAL A 286 16.35 -23.69 -14.12
N ALA A 287 16.18 -22.50 -14.73
CA ALA A 287 16.76 -22.20 -16.04
C ALA A 287 18.30 -22.23 -16.00
N ALA A 288 18.91 -21.75 -14.92
CA ALA A 288 20.34 -21.83 -14.69
C ALA A 288 20.82 -23.29 -14.54
N TRP A 289 20.06 -24.12 -13.81
CA TRP A 289 20.33 -25.56 -13.68
C TRP A 289 20.28 -26.28 -15.02
N ASP A 290 19.25 -26.03 -15.82
CA ASP A 290 19.11 -26.65 -17.14
C ASP A 290 20.24 -26.19 -18.08
N SER A 291 20.60 -24.90 -18.03
CA SER A 291 21.72 -24.35 -18.81
C SER A 291 23.05 -25.02 -18.42
N PHE A 292 23.27 -25.25 -17.12
CA PHE A 292 24.45 -25.95 -16.61
C PHE A 292 24.50 -27.40 -17.10
N GLN A 293 23.40 -28.15 -17.02
CA GLN A 293 23.35 -29.53 -17.50
C GLN A 293 23.59 -29.66 -19.01
N LEU A 294 23.01 -28.74 -19.80
CA LEU A 294 23.23 -28.70 -21.24
C LEU A 294 24.70 -28.43 -21.58
N TRP A 295 25.33 -27.51 -20.86
CA TRP A 295 26.75 -27.21 -21.01
C TRP A 295 27.64 -28.38 -20.58
N GLU A 296 27.40 -28.97 -19.41
CA GLU A 296 28.14 -30.12 -18.88
C GLU A 296 28.06 -31.32 -19.83
N ALA A 297 26.87 -31.62 -20.37
CA ALA A 297 26.67 -32.68 -21.35
C ALA A 297 27.37 -32.42 -22.70
N SER A 298 27.58 -31.16 -23.07
CA SER A 298 28.24 -30.79 -24.34
C SER A 298 29.77 -30.94 -24.29
N GLY A 299 30.38 -30.82 -23.11
CA GLY A 299 31.84 -30.84 -22.93
C GLY A 299 32.59 -29.70 -23.64
N THR A 300 31.91 -28.62 -24.04
CA THR A 300 32.50 -27.49 -24.79
C THR A 300 32.95 -26.34 -23.87
N PRO A 301 33.90 -25.49 -24.31
CA PRO A 301 34.25 -24.28 -23.57
C PRO A 301 33.03 -23.36 -23.36
N GLU A 302 32.91 -22.81 -22.16
CA GLU A 302 31.78 -21.98 -21.70
C GLU A 302 31.51 -20.72 -22.54
N GLN A 303 32.55 -20.14 -23.18
CA GLN A 303 32.43 -18.98 -24.10
C GLN A 303 31.96 -19.36 -25.51
N SER A 304 31.78 -20.65 -25.81
CA SER A 304 31.59 -21.14 -27.19
C SER A 304 30.22 -21.76 -27.45
N MET A 305 29.52 -22.20 -26.39
CA MET A 305 28.20 -22.81 -26.53
C MET A 305 27.09 -21.76 -26.42
N THR A 306 26.39 -21.53 -27.52
CA THR A 306 25.12 -20.78 -27.53
C THR A 306 24.01 -21.62 -26.91
N MET A 307 23.10 -21.00 -26.15
CA MET A 307 22.08 -21.72 -25.40
C MET A 307 20.77 -21.98 -26.17
N GLY A 308 20.88 -22.24 -27.49
CA GLY A 308 19.74 -22.56 -28.34
C GLY A 308 18.95 -23.80 -27.88
N ALA A 309 19.63 -24.80 -27.29
CA ALA A 309 19.00 -26.01 -26.74
C ALA A 309 18.03 -25.72 -25.58
N LEU A 310 18.17 -24.58 -24.90
CA LEU A 310 17.25 -24.14 -23.84
C LEU A 310 15.84 -23.82 -24.38
N ARG A 311 15.68 -23.70 -25.72
CA ARG A 311 14.36 -23.56 -26.35
C ARG A 311 13.55 -24.84 -26.32
N GLU A 312 14.20 -26.00 -26.29
CA GLU A 312 13.50 -27.28 -26.25
C GLU A 312 12.72 -27.37 -24.94
N ASN A 313 11.51 -27.94 -24.98
CA ASN A 313 10.64 -28.06 -23.81
C ASN A 313 11.16 -29.16 -22.87
N VAL A 314 12.28 -28.89 -22.21
CA VAL A 314 12.79 -29.73 -21.12
C VAL A 314 11.88 -29.50 -19.92
N GLN A 315 11.16 -30.56 -19.55
CA GLN A 315 10.27 -30.55 -18.40
C GLN A 315 11.09 -30.31 -17.13
N THR A 316 10.63 -29.39 -16.29
CA THR A 316 11.25 -29.17 -14.98
C THR A 316 11.15 -30.45 -14.15
N PRO A 317 12.25 -30.90 -13.51
CA PRO A 317 12.20 -32.03 -12.59
C PRO A 317 11.14 -31.80 -11.50
N GLN A 318 10.21 -32.75 -11.36
CA GLN A 318 9.09 -32.63 -10.41
C GLN A 318 9.55 -32.44 -8.96
N ILE A 319 10.73 -32.93 -8.61
CA ILE A 319 11.31 -32.78 -7.27
C ILE A 319 11.48 -31.30 -6.88
N PHE A 320 11.89 -30.43 -7.81
CA PHE A 320 12.03 -28.99 -7.53
C PHE A 320 10.66 -28.35 -7.26
N LEU A 321 9.63 -28.75 -8.00
CA LEU A 321 8.26 -28.26 -7.82
C LEU A 321 7.67 -28.69 -6.46
N ILE A 322 7.92 -29.95 -6.05
CA ILE A 322 7.46 -30.49 -4.77
C ILE A 322 8.15 -29.79 -3.59
N ILE A 323 9.48 -29.61 -3.68
CA ILE A 323 10.25 -28.89 -2.65
C ILE A 323 9.77 -27.45 -2.54
N ALA A 324 9.63 -26.75 -3.67
CA ALA A 324 9.16 -25.38 -3.68
C ALA A 324 7.74 -25.26 -3.09
N GLY A 325 6.80 -26.10 -3.53
CA GLY A 325 5.45 -26.14 -2.97
C GLY A 325 5.43 -26.42 -1.47
N THR A 326 6.31 -27.29 -0.98
CA THR A 326 6.47 -27.56 0.46
C THR A 326 6.97 -26.32 1.21
N LEU A 327 7.98 -25.63 0.66
CA LEU A 327 8.50 -24.38 1.25
C LEU A 327 7.43 -23.27 1.26
N MET A 328 6.60 -23.17 0.22
CA MET A 328 5.49 -22.21 0.18
C MET A 328 4.49 -22.49 1.31
N ILE A 329 4.11 -23.76 1.49
CA ILE A 329 3.21 -24.19 2.58
C ILE A 329 3.82 -23.84 3.94
N LEU A 330 5.07 -24.23 4.19
CA LEU A 330 5.75 -23.92 5.46
C LEU A 330 5.80 -22.41 5.72
N THR A 331 6.09 -21.62 4.69
CA THR A 331 6.13 -20.16 4.77
C THR A 331 4.79 -19.58 5.22
N ILE A 332 3.69 -20.02 4.63
CA ILE A 332 2.34 -19.55 4.97
C ILE A 332 2.05 -19.81 6.46
N TRP A 333 2.42 -20.98 6.99
CA TRP A 333 2.16 -21.34 8.39
C TRP A 333 3.06 -20.63 9.41
N PHE A 334 4.34 -20.42 9.10
CA PHE A 334 5.30 -19.86 10.07
C PHE A 334 5.53 -18.35 9.93
N SER A 335 5.10 -17.73 8.83
CA SER A 335 5.32 -16.29 8.60
C SER A 335 4.39 -15.43 9.47
N LYS A 336 4.92 -14.98 10.62
CA LYS A 336 4.30 -13.92 11.44
C LYS A 336 4.06 -12.63 10.64
N LYS A 337 4.84 -12.39 9.58
CA LYS A 337 4.68 -11.23 8.69
C LYS A 337 3.41 -11.35 7.86
N ALA A 338 3.17 -12.50 7.22
CA ALA A 338 1.94 -12.76 6.45
C ALA A 338 0.67 -12.58 7.31
N LEU A 339 0.68 -13.11 8.54
CA LEU A 339 -0.43 -12.95 9.49
C LEU A 339 -0.65 -11.48 9.91
N ASN A 340 0.42 -10.73 10.18
CA ASN A 340 0.32 -9.32 10.57
C ASN A 340 -0.12 -8.41 9.40
N VAL A 341 0.35 -8.68 8.17
CA VAL A 341 -0.05 -7.92 6.98
C VAL A 341 -1.51 -8.19 6.67
N MET A 342 -1.96 -9.45 6.70
CA MET A 342 -3.38 -9.80 6.55
C MET A 342 -4.27 -9.08 7.56
N GLN A 343 -3.86 -9.02 8.83
CA GLN A 343 -4.58 -8.25 9.87
C GLN A 343 -4.58 -6.73 9.62
N THR A 344 -3.52 -6.20 9.00
CA THR A 344 -3.37 -4.78 8.70
C THR A 344 -4.19 -4.38 7.47
N GLU A 345 -4.18 -5.19 6.40
CA GLU A 345 -5.07 -5.01 5.24
C GLU A 345 -6.54 -5.15 5.60
N MET A 346 -6.89 -6.05 6.51
CA MET A 346 -8.25 -6.17 7.03
C MET A 346 -8.73 -4.84 7.62
N LYS A 347 -7.88 -4.13 8.38
CA LYS A 347 -8.21 -2.80 8.93
C LYS A 347 -8.37 -1.72 7.84
N LEU A 348 -7.77 -1.91 6.67
CA LEU A 348 -7.84 -0.96 5.54
C LEU A 348 -9.02 -1.25 4.60
N SER A 349 -9.43 -2.51 4.50
CA SER A 349 -10.51 -2.98 3.63
C SER A 349 -11.89 -2.99 4.31
N GLN A 350 -11.95 -2.69 5.61
CA GLN A 350 -13.19 -2.51 6.36
C GLN A 350 -14.14 -1.54 5.64
N GLN A 351 -15.37 -1.99 5.41
CA GLN A 351 -16.46 -1.15 4.92
C GLN A 351 -16.97 -0.26 6.06
N GLY A 352 -16.37 0.92 6.25
CA GLY A 352 -16.77 1.88 7.27
C GLY A 352 -15.67 2.89 7.56
N GLY A 353 -16.03 4.02 8.17
CA GLY A 353 -15.12 5.16 8.39
C GLY A 353 -13.79 4.74 9.02
N GLY A 354 -12.73 4.89 8.24
CA GLY A 354 -11.33 4.83 8.65
C GLY A 354 -10.58 5.96 7.94
N LYS A 355 -9.44 6.36 8.49
CA LYS A 355 -8.64 7.44 7.92
C LYS A 355 -8.18 7.06 6.51
N GLU A 356 -8.70 7.76 5.50
CA GLU A 356 -8.28 7.58 4.10
C GLU A 356 -6.79 7.93 3.99
N ARG A 357 -5.97 6.97 3.56
CA ARG A 357 -4.50 7.11 3.53
C ARG A 357 -4.00 8.05 2.44
N PHE A 358 -4.81 8.27 1.40
CA PHE A 358 -4.42 9.00 0.22
C PHE A 358 -5.19 10.31 0.12
N GLU A 359 -4.49 11.38 -0.24
CA GLU A 359 -5.11 12.67 -0.49
C GLU A 359 -5.79 12.71 -1.86
N ALA A 360 -6.81 13.57 -1.98
CA ALA A 360 -7.52 13.78 -3.22
C ALA A 360 -6.62 14.49 -4.26
N THR A 361 -6.49 13.93 -5.45
CA THR A 361 -5.76 14.54 -6.56
C THR A 361 -6.71 15.26 -7.52
N GLY A 362 -6.18 16.13 -8.39
CA GLY A 362 -7.00 16.76 -9.45
C GLY A 362 -7.59 15.71 -10.40
N LEU A 363 -6.80 14.68 -10.71
CA LEU A 363 -7.17 13.57 -11.58
C LEU A 363 -8.30 12.72 -10.95
N SER A 364 -8.18 12.36 -9.67
CA SER A 364 -9.22 11.57 -8.99
C SER A 364 -10.54 12.33 -8.87
N ARG A 365 -10.50 13.64 -8.60
CA ARG A 365 -11.69 14.51 -8.60
C ARG A 365 -12.35 14.56 -9.98
N GLY A 366 -11.57 14.66 -11.05
CA GLY A 366 -12.06 14.65 -12.42
C GLY A 366 -12.80 13.35 -12.75
N ILE A 367 -12.20 12.20 -12.43
CA ILE A 367 -12.79 10.89 -12.70
C ILE A 367 -14.06 10.66 -11.91
N VAL A 368 -14.09 10.98 -10.61
CA VAL A 368 -15.32 10.84 -9.82
C VAL A 368 -16.45 11.71 -10.38
N ARG A 369 -16.15 12.96 -10.76
CA ARG A 369 -17.15 13.84 -11.41
C ARG A 369 -17.65 13.26 -12.73
N PHE A 370 -16.74 12.75 -13.56
CA PHE A 370 -17.09 12.09 -14.82
C PHE A 370 -17.98 10.85 -14.58
N SER A 371 -17.63 9.99 -13.62
CA SER A 371 -18.43 8.82 -13.27
C SER A 371 -19.82 9.19 -12.75
N VAL A 372 -19.93 10.24 -11.93
CA VAL A 372 -21.24 10.75 -11.48
C VAL A 372 -22.05 11.27 -12.67
N TRP A 373 -21.43 12.01 -13.58
CA TRP A 373 -22.07 12.50 -14.80
C TRP A 373 -22.57 11.35 -15.69
N VAL A 374 -21.73 10.34 -15.97
CA VAL A 374 -22.12 9.14 -16.73
C VAL A 374 -23.27 8.40 -16.03
N THR A 375 -23.20 8.26 -14.70
CA THR A 375 -24.27 7.61 -13.92
C THR A 375 -25.58 8.38 -14.08
N SER A 376 -25.57 9.71 -13.97
CA SER A 376 -26.77 10.53 -14.17
C SER A 376 -27.34 10.43 -15.59
N MET A 377 -26.49 10.28 -16.61
CA MET A 377 -26.94 10.01 -17.99
C MET A 377 -27.61 8.64 -18.12
N ILE A 378 -27.02 7.60 -17.53
CA ILE A 378 -27.60 6.25 -17.54
C ILE A 378 -28.92 6.23 -16.76
N GLU A 379 -28.99 6.86 -15.59
CA GLU A 379 -30.20 6.97 -14.78
C GLU A 379 -31.33 7.69 -15.53
N ALA A 380 -31.00 8.68 -16.38
CA ALA A 380 -31.98 9.37 -17.22
C ALA A 380 -32.54 8.49 -18.35
N LEU A 381 -31.77 7.52 -18.84
CA LEU A 381 -32.20 6.58 -19.89
C LEU A 381 -33.03 5.40 -19.33
N ILE A 382 -32.86 5.06 -18.05
CA ILE A 382 -33.55 3.91 -17.43
C ILE A 382 -34.94 4.32 -16.93
N PRO A 383 -36.01 3.57 -17.25
CA PRO A 383 -37.35 3.83 -16.72
C PRO A 383 -37.37 3.88 -15.18
N LYS A 384 -38.11 4.85 -14.61
CA LYS A 384 -38.19 5.06 -13.15
C LYS A 384 -38.56 3.79 -12.35
N ARG A 385 -39.37 2.90 -12.92
CA ARG A 385 -39.73 1.60 -12.29
C ARG A 385 -38.51 0.69 -12.15
N THR A 386 -37.73 0.53 -13.21
CA THR A 386 -36.50 -0.26 -13.22
C THR A 386 -35.45 0.37 -12.33
N LEU A 387 -35.31 1.69 -12.36
CA LEU A 387 -34.38 2.40 -11.48
C LEU A 387 -34.75 2.17 -10.01
N LYS A 388 -36.01 2.36 -9.62
CA LYS A 388 -36.48 2.10 -8.25
C LYS A 388 -36.25 0.65 -7.83
N TYR A 389 -36.49 -0.31 -8.74
CA TYR A 389 -36.16 -1.72 -8.50
C TYR A 389 -34.67 -1.89 -8.20
N ILE A 390 -33.78 -1.39 -9.07
CA ILE A 390 -32.32 -1.47 -8.88
C ILE A 390 -31.95 -0.85 -7.52
N HIS A 391 -32.37 0.38 -7.23
CA HIS A 391 -32.04 1.06 -5.96
C HIS A 391 -32.43 0.22 -4.73
N SER A 392 -33.63 -0.35 -4.71
CA SER A 392 -34.09 -1.19 -3.59
C SER A 392 -33.23 -2.43 -3.34
N ARG A 393 -32.50 -2.93 -4.36
CA ARG A 393 -31.60 -4.08 -4.22
C ARG A 393 -30.27 -3.72 -3.58
N PHE A 394 -29.86 -2.45 -3.70
CA PHE A 394 -28.62 -1.91 -3.14
C PHE A 394 -28.83 -1.12 -1.85
N GLU A 395 -30.05 -1.09 -1.31
CA GLU A 395 -30.31 -0.55 0.03
C GLU A 395 -29.66 -1.46 1.08
N LYS A 396 -28.84 -0.86 1.94
CA LYS A 396 -28.21 -1.56 3.06
C LYS A 396 -29.20 -1.58 4.23
N PRO A 397 -29.36 -2.71 4.94
CA PRO A 397 -30.18 -2.75 6.13
C PRO A 397 -29.69 -1.71 7.15
N GLU A 398 -30.63 -1.08 7.86
CA GLU A 398 -30.30 -0.11 8.93
C GLU A 398 -29.35 -0.78 9.94
N GLU A 399 -28.28 -0.07 10.26
CA GLU A 399 -27.28 -0.59 11.20
C GLU A 399 -27.94 -0.81 12.56
N GLU A 400 -28.00 -2.04 13.04
CA GLU A 400 -28.20 -2.27 14.47
C GLU A 400 -27.12 -1.47 15.22
N LYS A 401 -27.56 -0.70 16.22
CA LYS A 401 -26.72 0.06 17.16
C LYS A 401 -25.87 -0.89 18.02
N SER A 402 -25.01 -1.70 17.40
CA SER A 402 -23.96 -2.43 18.12
C SER A 402 -22.63 -1.72 17.88
N ASP A 403 -22.07 -1.17 18.95
CA ASP A 403 -20.73 -0.56 19.01
C ASP A 403 -19.61 -1.61 18.91
N SER A 404 -19.82 -2.67 18.14
CA SER A 404 -18.81 -3.72 17.99
C SER A 404 -17.79 -3.34 16.91
N ILE A 405 -16.54 -3.19 17.37
CA ILE A 405 -15.30 -3.04 16.57
C ILE A 405 -15.02 -4.30 15.69
N ASP A 406 -15.96 -5.24 15.65
CA ASP A 406 -15.75 -6.64 15.28
C ASP A 406 -16.63 -7.11 14.10
N LYS A 407 -17.19 -6.17 13.32
CA LYS A 407 -17.93 -6.47 12.08
C LYS A 407 -16.98 -7.06 11.00
N PRO A 408 -17.41 -8.08 10.23
CA PRO A 408 -16.66 -8.59 9.09
C PRO A 408 -16.37 -7.46 8.08
N ALA A 409 -15.13 -7.39 7.57
CA ALA A 409 -14.75 -6.37 6.59
C ALA A 409 -15.43 -6.60 5.21
N TYR A 410 -15.83 -7.85 4.93
CA TYR A 410 -16.58 -8.23 3.75
C TYR A 410 -17.87 -8.99 4.11
N ASP A 411 -18.94 -8.71 3.38
CA ASP A 411 -20.06 -9.63 3.25
C ASP A 411 -19.60 -10.92 2.51
N VAL A 412 -20.17 -12.06 2.89
CA VAL A 412 -19.86 -13.38 2.33
C VAL A 412 -20.08 -13.45 0.82
N ILE A 413 -21.06 -12.70 0.28
CA ILE A 413 -21.29 -12.63 -1.17
C ILE A 413 -20.11 -11.98 -1.89
N ARG A 414 -19.67 -10.81 -1.42
CA ARG A 414 -18.54 -10.08 -2.00
C ARG A 414 -17.24 -10.88 -1.88
N ALA A 415 -17.03 -11.55 -0.74
CA ALA A 415 -15.88 -12.42 -0.55
C ALA A 415 -15.88 -13.61 -1.53
N ALA A 416 -17.03 -14.25 -1.73
CA ALA A 416 -17.18 -15.34 -2.69
C ALA A 416 -16.87 -14.89 -4.12
N ILE A 417 -17.40 -13.75 -4.55
CA ILE A 417 -17.18 -13.23 -5.91
C ILE A 417 -15.73 -12.81 -6.12
N ASN A 418 -15.10 -12.16 -5.14
CA ASN A 418 -13.68 -11.84 -5.19
C ASN A 418 -12.84 -13.10 -5.45
N LEU A 419 -13.11 -14.19 -4.74
CA LEU A 419 -12.37 -15.45 -4.89
C LEU A 419 -12.66 -16.14 -6.23
N VAL A 420 -13.93 -16.26 -6.62
CA VAL A 420 -14.33 -16.93 -7.87
C VAL A 420 -13.79 -16.19 -9.08
N VAL A 421 -13.99 -14.87 -9.17
CA VAL A 421 -13.56 -14.08 -10.33
C VAL A 421 -12.03 -14.02 -10.40
N SER A 422 -11.35 -13.75 -9.28
CA SER A 422 -9.88 -13.64 -9.31
C SER A 422 -9.22 -14.97 -9.69
N SER A 423 -9.67 -16.09 -9.09
CA SER A 423 -9.09 -17.41 -9.40
C SER A 423 -9.32 -17.81 -10.85
N SER A 424 -10.52 -17.52 -11.37
CA SER A 424 -10.88 -17.78 -12.77
C SER A 424 -9.99 -16.99 -13.74
N LEU A 425 -9.82 -15.67 -13.52
CA LEU A 425 -9.01 -14.81 -14.39
C LEU A 425 -7.53 -15.22 -14.37
N ILE A 426 -6.98 -15.54 -13.20
CA ILE A 426 -5.59 -16.01 -13.08
C ILE A 426 -5.44 -17.36 -13.79
N ALA A 427 -6.32 -18.32 -13.54
CA ALA A 427 -6.29 -19.63 -14.21
C ALA A 427 -6.37 -19.52 -15.74
N VAL A 428 -7.15 -18.59 -16.28
CA VAL A 428 -7.18 -18.30 -17.73
C VAL A 428 -5.83 -17.78 -18.22
N GLY A 429 -5.21 -16.83 -17.51
CA GLY A 429 -3.89 -16.33 -17.86
C GLY A 429 -2.82 -17.42 -17.85
N THR A 430 -2.81 -18.25 -16.81
CA THR A 430 -1.88 -19.39 -16.67
C THR A 430 -2.08 -20.41 -17.78
N SER A 431 -3.33 -20.74 -18.14
CA SER A 431 -3.65 -21.63 -19.26
C SER A 431 -3.14 -21.11 -20.60
N LEU A 432 -3.14 -19.79 -20.80
CA LEU A 432 -2.61 -19.13 -21.99
C LEU A 432 -1.09 -18.91 -21.95
N LYS A 433 -0.40 -19.38 -20.90
CA LYS A 433 1.03 -19.09 -20.64
C LYS A 433 1.32 -17.58 -20.71
N LEU A 434 0.42 -16.79 -20.14
CA LEU A 434 0.55 -15.35 -19.98
C LEU A 434 0.72 -15.07 -18.48
N PRO A 435 1.93 -14.69 -18.03
CA PRO A 435 2.18 -14.40 -16.62
C PRO A 435 1.39 -13.15 -16.24
N LEU A 436 0.42 -13.34 -15.34
CA LEU A 436 -0.38 -12.26 -14.80
C LEU A 436 0.12 -11.90 -13.40
N SER A 437 -0.10 -10.65 -13.00
CA SER A 437 0.10 -10.27 -11.60
C SER A 437 -1.11 -10.71 -10.77
N THR A 438 -0.95 -11.74 -9.94
CA THR A 438 -2.02 -12.22 -9.05
C THR A 438 -2.43 -11.13 -8.04
N THR A 439 -1.47 -10.35 -7.55
CA THR A 439 -1.69 -9.16 -6.72
C THR A 439 -2.55 -8.12 -7.42
N TYR A 440 -2.32 -7.85 -8.71
CA TYR A 440 -3.09 -6.81 -9.41
C TYR A 440 -4.48 -7.28 -9.74
N VAL A 441 -4.63 -8.53 -10.20
CA VAL A 441 -5.93 -9.10 -10.53
C VAL A 441 -6.81 -9.16 -9.29
N THR A 442 -6.32 -9.70 -8.17
CA THR A 442 -7.12 -9.82 -6.94
C THR A 442 -7.49 -8.45 -6.36
N PHE A 443 -6.55 -7.50 -6.35
CA PHE A 443 -6.81 -6.13 -5.93
C PHE A 443 -7.87 -5.44 -6.81
N MET A 444 -7.75 -5.55 -8.14
CA MET A 444 -8.68 -4.89 -9.06
C MET A 444 -10.07 -5.52 -9.07
N VAL A 445 -10.18 -6.84 -8.93
CA VAL A 445 -11.46 -7.50 -8.66
C VAL A 445 -12.07 -6.95 -7.38
N ALA A 446 -11.30 -6.89 -6.28
CA ALA A 446 -11.79 -6.37 -5.00
C ALA A 446 -12.23 -4.90 -5.06
N MET A 447 -11.54 -4.07 -5.85
CA MET A 447 -11.93 -2.68 -6.10
C MET A 447 -13.18 -2.57 -6.97
N GLY A 448 -13.30 -3.41 -8.01
CA GLY A 448 -14.49 -3.47 -8.86
C GLY A 448 -15.72 -3.92 -8.09
N THR A 449 -15.62 -4.99 -7.29
CA THR A 449 -16.73 -5.43 -6.43
C THR A 449 -17.09 -4.38 -5.38
N SER A 450 -16.10 -3.62 -4.87
CA SER A 450 -16.34 -2.50 -3.95
C SER A 450 -17.19 -1.40 -4.58
N LEU A 451 -16.86 -1.02 -5.81
CA LEU A 451 -17.56 0.00 -6.56
C LEU A 451 -19.01 -0.44 -6.84
N ALA A 452 -19.19 -1.68 -7.31
CA ALA A 452 -20.50 -2.25 -7.57
C ALA A 452 -21.41 -2.30 -6.33
N ASP A 453 -20.84 -2.57 -5.15
CA ASP A 453 -21.56 -2.56 -3.87
C ASP A 453 -21.93 -1.15 -3.36
N ARG A 454 -21.65 -0.09 -4.14
CA ARG A 454 -21.78 1.32 -3.71
C ARG A 454 -21.07 1.58 -2.38
N ALA A 455 -19.95 0.90 -2.16
CA ALA A 455 -19.18 1.07 -0.93
C ALA A 455 -18.41 2.39 -0.91
N TRP A 456 -18.23 3.04 -2.07
CA TRP A 456 -17.57 4.33 -2.23
C TRP A 456 -18.62 5.43 -2.09
N GLY A 457 -18.75 5.99 -0.88
CA GLY A 457 -19.64 7.12 -0.64
C GLY A 457 -19.15 8.39 -1.33
N ARG A 458 -20.02 9.39 -1.49
CA ARG A 458 -19.65 10.69 -2.09
C ARG A 458 -18.45 11.35 -1.38
N GLU A 459 -18.33 11.11 -0.09
CA GLU A 459 -17.27 11.68 0.76
C GLU A 459 -15.93 10.93 0.65
N SER A 460 -15.92 9.65 0.26
CA SER A 460 -14.70 8.82 0.20
C SER A 460 -14.25 8.45 -1.21
N ALA A 461 -15.14 8.54 -2.21
CA ALA A 461 -14.87 8.10 -3.58
C ALA A 461 -13.60 8.74 -4.18
N VAL A 462 -13.39 10.04 -3.95
CA VAL A 462 -12.25 10.79 -4.48
C VAL A 462 -10.92 10.27 -3.92
N PHE A 463 -10.89 9.94 -2.64
CA PHE A 463 -9.70 9.42 -1.95
C PHE A 463 -9.41 7.98 -2.36
N ARG A 464 -10.44 7.15 -2.51
CA ARG A 464 -10.30 5.75 -2.95
C ARG A 464 -9.85 5.64 -4.40
N VAL A 465 -10.42 6.46 -5.29
CA VAL A 465 -9.94 6.56 -6.68
C VAL A 465 -8.48 7.04 -6.71
N ALA A 466 -8.12 8.05 -5.91
CA ALA A 466 -6.72 8.47 -5.79
C ALA A 466 -5.82 7.32 -5.31
N GLY A 467 -6.29 6.52 -4.34
CA GLY A 467 -5.62 5.31 -3.89
C GLY A 467 -5.36 4.31 -5.01
N VAL A 468 -6.39 3.98 -5.82
CA VAL A 468 -6.24 3.10 -7.00
C VAL A 468 -5.17 3.61 -7.94
N PHE A 469 -5.18 4.90 -8.28
CA PHE A 469 -4.18 5.49 -9.18
C PHE A 469 -2.77 5.52 -8.59
N ASN A 470 -2.63 5.81 -7.29
CA ASN A 470 -1.33 5.77 -6.62
C ASN A 470 -0.77 4.35 -6.58
N VAL A 471 -1.62 3.35 -6.37
CA VAL A 471 -1.25 1.93 -6.43
C VAL A 471 -0.81 1.55 -7.85
N ILE A 472 -1.60 1.88 -8.87
CA ILE A 472 -1.24 1.68 -10.29
C ILE A 472 0.06 2.43 -10.64
N GLY A 473 0.25 3.66 -10.18
CA GLY A 473 1.48 4.42 -10.40
C GLY A 473 2.69 3.75 -9.77
N GLY A 474 2.53 3.20 -8.56
CA GLY A 474 3.55 2.39 -7.89
C GLY A 474 3.95 1.17 -8.72
N TRP A 475 3.00 0.53 -9.40
CA TRP A 475 3.25 -0.63 -10.26
C TRP A 475 4.14 -0.32 -11.47
N PHE A 476 3.89 0.81 -12.15
CA PHE A 476 4.77 1.29 -13.22
C PHE A 476 6.17 1.64 -12.70
N LEU A 477 6.25 2.23 -11.51
CA LEU A 477 7.53 2.53 -10.87
C LEU A 477 8.31 1.24 -10.54
N THR A 478 7.62 0.18 -10.08
CA THR A 478 8.22 -1.14 -9.85
C THR A 478 8.80 -1.72 -11.13
N ALA A 479 8.04 -1.72 -12.23
CA ALA A 479 8.54 -2.21 -13.52
C ALA A 479 9.79 -1.46 -14.00
N GLY A 480 9.79 -0.13 -13.89
CA GLY A 480 10.95 0.69 -14.25
C GLY A 480 12.16 0.44 -13.35
N ALA A 481 11.95 0.32 -12.04
CA ALA A 481 13.02 0.03 -11.08
C ALA A 481 13.60 -1.38 -11.29
N ALA A 482 12.76 -2.38 -11.52
CA ALA A 482 13.13 -3.76 -11.85
C ALA A 482 14.04 -3.81 -13.09
N PHE A 483 13.63 -3.15 -14.17
CA PHE A 483 14.40 -3.07 -15.40
C PHE A 483 15.79 -2.42 -15.18
N VAL A 484 15.83 -1.26 -14.50
CA VAL A 484 17.08 -0.53 -14.27
C VAL A 484 18.02 -1.31 -13.35
N MET A 485 17.50 -1.95 -12.29
CA MET A 485 18.31 -2.76 -11.39
C MET A 485 18.83 -4.03 -12.07
N GLY A 486 17.98 -4.77 -12.79
CA GLY A 486 18.41 -5.95 -13.55
C GLY A 486 19.51 -5.59 -14.55
N LEU A 487 19.34 -4.51 -15.30
CA LEU A 487 20.35 -4.00 -16.24
C LEU A 487 21.65 -3.63 -15.53
N GLY A 488 21.57 -2.80 -14.49
CA GLY A 488 22.74 -2.31 -13.78
C GLY A 488 23.55 -3.43 -13.13
N ILE A 489 22.88 -4.38 -12.47
CA ILE A 489 23.54 -5.53 -11.84
C ILE A 489 24.14 -6.44 -12.91
N ALA A 490 23.42 -6.71 -14.01
CA ALA A 490 23.95 -7.53 -15.10
C ALA A 490 25.24 -6.96 -15.68
N VAL A 491 25.30 -5.64 -15.90
CA VAL A 491 26.53 -4.97 -16.37
C VAL A 491 27.67 -5.09 -15.35
N ILE A 492 27.39 -4.91 -14.06
CA ILE A 492 28.39 -5.09 -12.99
C ILE A 492 28.93 -6.52 -12.97
N LEU A 493 28.06 -7.52 -13.05
CA LEU A 493 28.43 -8.92 -13.02
C LEU A 493 29.18 -9.34 -14.30
N PHE A 494 28.79 -8.80 -15.44
CA PHE A 494 29.44 -9.10 -16.73
C PHE A 494 30.91 -8.66 -16.73
N TYR A 495 31.25 -7.49 -16.17
CA TYR A 495 32.64 -7.03 -16.06
C TYR A 495 33.37 -7.55 -14.81
N GLY A 496 32.65 -7.78 -13.72
CA GLY A 496 33.23 -8.19 -12.44
C GLY A 496 33.39 -9.70 -12.28
N GLU A 497 32.79 -10.51 -13.15
CA GLU A 497 32.78 -11.97 -13.11
C GLU A 497 32.46 -12.50 -11.69
N ILE A 498 33.23 -13.47 -11.20
CA ILE A 498 33.03 -14.07 -9.87
C ILE A 498 33.25 -13.08 -8.71
N TYR A 499 34.18 -12.13 -8.85
CA TYR A 499 34.42 -11.11 -7.83
C TYR A 499 33.23 -10.15 -7.72
N GLY A 500 32.63 -9.80 -8.87
CA GLY A 500 31.39 -9.06 -8.95
C GLY A 500 30.26 -9.79 -8.23
N LEU A 501 30.08 -11.09 -8.51
CA LEU A 501 29.04 -11.92 -7.90
C LEU A 501 29.17 -11.96 -6.37
N ILE A 502 30.36 -12.30 -5.86
CA ILE A 502 30.61 -12.40 -4.41
C ILE A 502 30.36 -11.05 -3.74
N THR A 503 30.89 -9.96 -4.31
CA THR A 503 30.72 -8.61 -3.77
C THR A 503 29.25 -8.20 -3.73
N MET A 504 28.50 -8.50 -4.79
CA MET A 504 27.07 -8.21 -4.85
C MET A 504 26.28 -9.03 -3.84
N ILE A 505 26.55 -10.33 -3.66
CA ILE A 505 25.88 -11.14 -2.63
C ILE A 505 26.09 -10.53 -1.24
N PHE A 506 27.32 -10.14 -0.89
CA PHE A 506 27.61 -9.49 0.38
C PHE A 506 26.90 -8.14 0.53
N LEU A 507 26.89 -7.32 -0.54
CA LEU A 507 26.20 -6.03 -0.55
C LEU A 507 24.68 -6.19 -0.33
N VAL A 508 24.06 -7.12 -1.06
CA VAL A 508 22.63 -7.44 -0.92
C VAL A 508 22.33 -7.91 0.49
N GLY A 509 23.10 -8.87 1.01
CA GLY A 509 22.94 -9.37 2.38
C GLY A 509 23.07 -8.27 3.43
N TYR A 510 24.05 -7.37 3.30
CA TYR A 510 24.22 -6.22 4.18
C TYR A 510 23.02 -5.27 4.13
N LEU A 511 22.53 -4.92 2.94
CA LEU A 511 21.40 -4.02 2.75
C LEU A 511 20.11 -4.58 3.35
N VAL A 512 19.82 -5.87 3.11
CA VAL A 512 18.64 -6.55 3.68
C VAL A 512 18.69 -6.55 5.21
N VAL A 513 19.84 -6.87 5.81
CA VAL A 513 20.00 -6.84 7.28
C VAL A 513 19.79 -5.43 7.84
N ARG A 514 20.39 -4.42 7.20
CA ARG A 514 20.25 -3.01 7.58
C ARG A 514 18.79 -2.57 7.52
N ASN A 515 18.09 -2.90 6.44
CA ASN A 515 16.69 -2.54 6.23
C ASN A 515 15.77 -3.25 7.23
N ALA A 516 16.00 -4.54 7.50
CA ALA A 516 15.27 -5.28 8.53
C ALA A 516 15.42 -4.65 9.92
N ILE A 517 16.63 -4.19 10.28
CA ILE A 517 16.88 -3.48 11.55
C ILE A 517 16.14 -2.12 11.57
N ALA A 518 16.21 -1.36 10.48
CA ALA A 518 15.54 -0.06 10.36
C ALA A 518 14.01 -0.21 10.47
N TYR A 519 13.43 -1.21 9.80
CA TYR A 519 12.01 -1.53 9.85
C TYR A 519 11.56 -1.89 11.27
N ARG A 520 12.32 -2.74 11.98
CA ARG A 520 12.02 -3.08 13.40
C ARG A 520 12.04 -1.86 14.30
N ARG A 521 13.01 -0.94 14.10
CA ARG A 521 13.09 0.31 14.87
C ARG A 521 11.88 1.22 14.59
N LYS A 522 11.45 1.34 13.32
CA LYS A 522 10.26 2.10 12.93
C LYS A 522 8.99 1.52 13.56
N GLN A 523 8.77 0.21 13.43
CA GLN A 523 7.62 -0.46 14.04
C GLN A 523 7.55 -0.28 15.56
N ARG A 524 8.71 -0.32 16.24
CA ARG A 524 8.76 -0.11 17.70
C ARG A 524 8.29 1.30 18.07
N LYS A 525 8.76 2.33 17.36
CA LYS A 525 8.33 3.72 17.58
C LYS A 525 6.84 3.92 17.32
N GLU A 526 6.31 3.33 16.25
CA GLU A 526 4.87 3.42 15.94
C GLU A 526 3.99 2.72 16.99
N LYS A 527 4.40 1.54 17.47
CA LYS A 527 3.70 0.82 18.54
C LYS A 527 3.73 1.57 19.86
N GLU A 528 4.87 2.19 20.21
CA GLU A 528 5.00 3.02 21.41
C GLU A 528 4.15 4.30 21.32
N ALA A 529 4.06 4.93 20.14
CA ALA A 529 3.19 6.08 19.91
C ALA A 529 1.69 5.72 19.96
N GLN A 530 1.29 4.58 19.40
CA GLN A 530 -0.10 4.12 19.44
C GLN A 530 -0.56 3.77 20.87
N LYS A 531 0.30 3.13 21.67
CA LYS A 531 0.00 2.83 23.09
C LYS A 531 -0.26 4.09 23.92
N LYS A 532 0.37 5.22 23.58
CA LYS A 532 0.15 6.50 24.27
C LYS A 532 -1.14 7.20 23.85
N ARG A 533 -1.65 6.94 22.63
CA ARG A 533 -2.82 7.64 22.08
C ARG A 533 -4.18 7.09 22.57
N PHE A 534 -4.25 5.88 23.12
CA PHE A 534 -5.55 5.24 23.43
C PHE A 534 -5.54 4.39 24.70
N ASN A 535 -5.73 5.02 25.86
CA ASN A 535 -6.35 4.35 27.02
C ASN A 535 -7.82 4.77 27.06
N LYS A 536 -8.70 3.86 26.62
CA LYS A 536 -10.16 4.09 26.54
C LYS A 536 -10.82 4.36 27.90
N GLU A 537 -10.24 3.85 28.97
CA GLU A 537 -10.77 3.98 30.33
C GLU A 537 -10.69 5.43 30.85
N ASP A 538 -9.76 6.26 30.35
CA ASP A 538 -9.62 7.67 30.71
C ASP A 538 -10.64 8.58 29.96
N LEU A 539 -11.32 8.11 28.90
CA LEU A 539 -12.14 8.97 28.01
C LEU A 539 -13.58 9.20 28.50
N ILE A 540 -14.04 8.46 29.52
CA ILE A 540 -15.46 8.44 29.93
C ILE A 540 -15.78 9.59 30.92
N THR A 541 -14.77 10.27 31.48
CA THR A 541 -14.97 11.31 32.50
C THR A 541 -14.48 12.70 32.09
N ILE A 542 -15.16 13.76 32.55
CA ILE A 542 -14.79 15.17 32.33
C ILE A 542 -13.33 15.46 32.77
N SER A 543 -12.89 14.83 33.87
CA SER A 543 -11.50 14.90 34.35
C SER A 543 -10.49 14.32 33.34
N GLY A 544 -10.86 13.23 32.67
CA GLY A 544 -10.07 12.63 31.61
C GLY A 544 -9.95 13.49 30.36
N ILE A 545 -11.05 14.15 29.95
CA ILE A 545 -11.03 15.14 28.86
C ILE A 545 -10.13 16.33 29.23
N MET A 546 -10.19 16.81 30.46
CA MET A 546 -9.30 17.88 30.95
C MET A 546 -7.83 17.45 30.91
N LYS A 547 -7.52 16.23 31.37
CA LYS A 547 -6.16 15.67 31.36
C LYS A 547 -5.62 15.51 29.93
N LEU A 548 -6.42 14.94 29.02
CA LEU A 548 -6.07 14.79 27.60
C LEU A 548 -5.85 16.14 26.94
N SER A 549 -6.75 17.10 27.19
CA SER A 549 -6.65 18.47 26.69
C SER A 549 -5.36 19.13 27.17
N SER A 550 -5.06 19.06 28.47
CA SER A 550 -3.83 19.63 29.04
C SER A 550 -2.57 19.00 28.45
N GLN A 551 -2.56 17.68 28.22
CA GLN A 551 -1.42 16.99 27.59
C GLN A 551 -1.20 17.44 26.14
N ASN A 552 -2.28 17.52 25.35
CA ASN A 552 -2.20 18.00 23.97
C ASN A 552 -1.76 19.47 23.90
N ILE A 553 -2.28 20.32 24.79
CA ILE A 553 -1.86 21.72 24.89
C ILE A 553 -0.38 21.80 25.26
N ALA A 554 0.07 21.08 26.30
CA ALA A 554 1.44 21.12 26.75
C ALA A 554 2.43 20.68 25.66
N GLY A 555 2.13 19.57 24.97
CA GLY A 555 2.96 19.07 23.87
C GLY A 555 3.06 20.06 22.70
N ALA A 556 1.93 20.66 22.30
CA ALA A 556 1.91 21.65 21.23
C ALA A 556 2.63 22.95 21.63
N VAL A 557 2.35 23.47 22.83
CA VAL A 557 2.97 24.71 23.36
C VAL A 557 4.49 24.55 23.48
N GLN A 558 4.98 23.43 24.02
CA GLN A 558 6.41 23.16 24.12
C GLN A 558 7.07 23.14 22.73
N THR A 559 6.44 22.47 21.76
CA THR A 559 6.98 22.40 20.40
C THR A 559 6.99 23.78 19.73
N ILE A 560 5.97 24.61 19.97
CA ILE A 560 5.88 25.98 19.44
C ILE A 560 6.95 26.88 20.07
N ASP A 561 7.19 26.78 21.39
CA ASP A 561 8.23 27.54 22.10
C ASP A 561 9.61 27.26 21.49
N GLU A 562 9.97 25.98 21.37
CA GLU A 562 11.22 25.56 20.76
C GLU A 562 11.36 26.06 19.32
N LEU A 563 10.32 25.89 18.50
CA LEU A 563 10.33 26.31 17.10
C LEU A 563 10.42 27.82 16.93
N TYR A 564 9.69 28.60 17.73
CA TYR A 564 9.69 30.06 17.61
C TYR A 564 11.10 30.59 17.89
N ARG A 565 11.73 30.14 18.98
CA ARG A 565 13.11 30.50 19.32
C ARG A 565 14.11 30.06 18.25
N GLU A 566 14.06 28.78 17.85
CA GLU A 566 14.99 28.23 16.84
C GLU A 566 14.86 28.93 15.48
N VAL A 567 13.65 29.32 15.06
CA VAL A 567 13.46 30.04 13.79
C VAL A 567 14.12 31.42 13.86
N ILE A 568 13.91 32.18 14.94
CA ILE A 568 14.50 33.51 15.10
C ILE A 568 16.03 33.42 15.19
N ASP A 569 16.57 32.46 15.95
CA ASP A 569 18.02 32.27 16.07
C ASP A 569 18.67 31.84 14.74
N ASN A 570 18.06 30.89 14.03
CA ASN A 570 18.56 30.46 12.72
C ASN A 570 18.42 31.55 11.66
N LEU A 571 17.39 32.39 11.73
CA LEU A 571 17.21 33.53 10.83
C LEU A 571 18.26 34.62 11.09
N ALA A 572 18.66 34.83 12.35
CA ALA A 572 19.70 35.81 12.71
C ALA A 572 21.07 35.50 12.09
N VAL A 573 21.39 34.22 11.90
CA VAL A 573 22.67 33.75 11.33
C VAL A 573 22.55 33.18 9.91
N GLU A 574 21.38 33.29 9.26
CA GLU A 574 21.07 32.69 7.94
C GLU A 574 21.37 31.18 7.83
N ASN A 575 21.10 30.42 8.89
CA ASN A 575 21.30 28.98 8.87
C ASN A 575 20.20 28.27 8.05
N HIS A 576 20.44 28.10 6.75
CA HIS A 576 19.53 27.43 5.81
C HIS A 576 19.14 26.01 6.27
N LYS A 577 20.11 25.19 6.69
CA LYS A 577 19.86 23.82 7.16
C LYS A 577 18.99 23.80 8.41
N GLY A 578 19.25 24.70 9.35
CA GLY A 578 18.45 24.89 10.57
C GLY A 578 17.00 25.28 10.24
N LEU A 579 16.80 26.30 9.41
CA LEU A 579 15.47 26.75 8.99
C LEU A 579 14.68 25.66 8.25
N LYS A 580 15.35 24.84 7.42
CA LYS A 580 14.72 23.69 6.76
C LYS A 580 14.22 22.66 7.77
N ALA A 581 14.99 22.40 8.82
CA ALA A 581 14.60 21.51 9.91
C ALA A 581 13.41 22.08 10.71
N CYS A 582 13.43 23.37 11.05
CA CYS A 582 12.31 24.05 11.72
C CYS A 582 11.03 23.99 10.88
N LYS A 583 11.10 24.30 9.57
CA LYS A 583 9.97 24.20 8.63
C LYS A 583 9.36 22.80 8.62
N LYS A 584 10.20 21.76 8.56
CA LYS A 584 9.74 20.36 8.57
C LYS A 584 9.06 20.00 9.89
N ARG A 585 9.64 20.39 11.03
CA ARG A 585 9.06 20.17 12.37
C ARG A 585 7.74 20.92 12.55
N ALA A 586 7.64 22.17 12.11
CA ALA A 586 6.42 22.97 12.20
C ALA A 586 5.28 22.36 11.38
N LYS A 587 5.57 21.90 10.14
CA LYS A 587 4.58 21.20 9.31
C LYS A 587 4.12 19.87 9.93
N ALA A 588 5.02 19.14 10.59
CA ALA A 588 4.67 17.92 11.32
C ALA A 588 3.71 18.21 12.49
N LEU A 589 3.96 19.27 13.28
CA LEU A 589 3.07 19.70 14.35
C LEU A 589 1.66 20.07 13.82
N THR A 590 1.57 20.80 12.71
CA THR A 590 0.28 21.13 12.08
C THR A 590 -0.47 19.86 11.70
N SER A 591 0.21 18.91 11.05
CA SER A 591 -0.38 17.61 10.67
C SER A 591 -0.83 16.80 11.89
N ASP A 592 -0.06 16.78 12.98
CA ASP A 592 -0.43 16.06 14.21
C ASP A 592 -1.71 16.62 14.84
N ILE A 593 -1.92 17.95 14.79
CA ILE A 593 -3.13 18.60 15.30
C ILE A 593 -4.33 18.41 14.35
N GLU A 594 -4.11 18.42 13.03
CA GLU A 594 -5.17 18.10 12.05
C GLU A 594 -5.66 16.66 12.20
N ASP A 595 -4.75 15.73 12.48
CA ASP A 595 -5.08 14.35 12.81
C ASP A 595 -6.01 14.28 14.03
N LEU A 596 -5.66 15.00 15.12
CA LEU A 596 -6.53 15.08 16.30
C LEU A 596 -7.90 15.68 15.98
N LYS A 597 -7.97 16.71 15.11
CA LYS A 597 -9.24 17.28 14.63
C LYS A 597 -10.06 16.28 13.81
N SER A 598 -9.41 15.48 12.97
CA SER A 598 -10.10 14.47 12.14
C SER A 598 -10.78 13.38 12.97
N ASP A 599 -10.27 13.13 14.17
CA ASP A 599 -10.82 12.15 15.12
C ASP A 599 -11.98 12.71 15.99
N ILE A 600 -12.33 13.99 15.86
CA ILE A 600 -13.40 14.64 16.67
C ILE A 600 -14.73 13.89 16.57
N TYR A 601 -15.10 13.40 15.39
CA TYR A 601 -16.35 12.67 15.20
C TYR A 601 -16.40 11.41 16.06
N TYR A 602 -15.32 10.63 16.07
CA TYR A 602 -15.22 9.41 16.88
C TYR A 602 -15.15 9.73 18.37
N PHE A 603 -14.45 10.82 18.73
CA PHE A 603 -14.38 11.30 20.10
C PHE A 603 -15.77 11.67 20.64
N ILE A 604 -16.55 12.49 19.92
CA ILE A 604 -17.92 12.87 20.30
C ILE A 604 -18.80 11.63 20.46
N ARG A 605 -18.75 10.70 19.50
CA ARG A 605 -19.55 9.47 19.54
C ARG A 605 -19.16 8.55 20.71
N SER A 606 -17.93 8.65 21.21
CA SER A 606 -17.45 7.82 22.32
C SER A 606 -17.78 8.36 23.72
N ILE A 607 -18.32 9.57 23.82
CA ILE A 607 -18.69 10.20 25.10
C ILE A 607 -20.20 9.96 25.34
N ASP A 608 -20.57 9.47 26.53
CA ASP A 608 -21.98 9.33 26.93
C ASP A 608 -22.72 10.69 26.87
N ASP A 609 -24.03 10.67 26.64
CA ASP A 609 -24.97 11.81 26.39
C ASP A 609 -24.90 12.99 27.39
N SER A 610 -24.07 12.94 28.43
CA SER A 610 -24.07 13.84 29.58
C SER A 610 -23.09 15.03 29.56
N SER A 611 -22.31 15.32 28.50
CA SER A 611 -21.66 16.64 28.43
C SER A 611 -21.30 17.19 27.03
N VAL A 612 -22.31 17.74 26.34
CA VAL A 612 -22.13 18.62 25.17
C VAL A 612 -21.07 19.72 25.44
N THR A 613 -21.01 20.23 26.67
CA THR A 613 -20.03 21.23 27.13
C THR A 613 -18.59 20.75 27.02
N SER A 614 -18.30 19.49 27.39
CA SER A 614 -16.93 18.94 27.34
C SER A 614 -16.48 18.67 25.91
N SER A 615 -17.39 18.19 25.06
CA SER A 615 -17.13 18.04 23.62
C SER A 615 -16.84 19.40 22.98
N LYS A 616 -17.65 20.42 23.28
CA LYS A 616 -17.40 21.80 22.82
C LYS A 616 -16.06 22.35 23.29
N PHE A 617 -15.70 22.13 24.56
CA PHE A 617 -14.41 22.55 25.12
C PHE A 617 -13.22 21.93 24.37
N TYR A 618 -13.26 20.61 24.15
CA TYR A 618 -12.20 19.90 23.44
C TYR A 618 -12.05 20.36 21.98
N ILE A 619 -13.16 20.53 21.26
CA ILE A 619 -13.15 21.04 19.87
C ILE A 619 -12.49 22.41 19.79
N LEU A 620 -12.86 23.33 20.68
CA LEU A 620 -12.31 24.69 20.69
C LEU A 620 -10.82 24.72 21.05
N ILE A 621 -10.35 23.83 21.94
CA ILE A 621 -8.91 23.66 22.21
C ILE A 621 -8.17 23.25 20.94
N LEU A 622 -8.65 22.21 20.24
CA LEU A 622 -8.02 21.74 19.01
C LEU A 622 -8.03 22.83 17.93
N ASP A 623 -9.05 23.68 17.88
CA ASP A 623 -9.12 24.82 16.97
C ASP A 623 -8.07 25.89 17.27
N TYR A 624 -7.89 26.26 18.53
CA TYR A 624 -6.84 27.20 18.93
C TYR A 624 -5.44 26.61 18.74
N LEU A 625 -5.23 25.33 19.04
CA LEU A 625 -3.97 24.65 18.75
C LEU A 625 -3.65 24.63 17.26
N HIS A 626 -4.66 24.40 16.40
CA HIS A 626 -4.49 24.45 14.95
C HIS A 626 -4.13 25.86 14.47
N SER A 627 -4.75 26.89 15.03
CA SER A 627 -4.41 28.29 14.74
C SER A 627 -2.97 28.62 15.14
N MET A 628 -2.54 28.19 16.33
CA MET A 628 -1.17 28.37 16.81
C MET A 628 -0.15 27.61 15.96
N SER A 629 -0.45 26.37 15.56
CA SER A 629 0.45 25.56 14.72
C SER A 629 0.58 26.13 13.30
N ASN A 630 -0.50 26.67 12.74
CA ASN A 630 -0.46 27.39 11.47
C ASN A 630 0.39 28.66 11.56
N SER A 631 0.28 29.42 12.65
CA SER A 631 1.11 30.62 12.85
C SER A 631 2.61 30.27 12.87
N ILE A 632 3.03 29.26 13.63
CA ILE A 632 4.45 28.87 13.68
C ILE A 632 4.92 28.25 12.35
N SER A 633 4.05 27.51 11.66
CA SER A 633 4.34 26.95 10.33
C SER A 633 4.57 28.05 9.31
N PHE A 634 3.73 29.10 9.31
CA PHE A 634 3.89 30.27 8.45
C PHE A 634 5.18 31.04 8.76
N ILE A 635 5.50 31.24 10.04
CA ILE A 635 6.74 31.90 10.49
C ILE A 635 7.97 31.11 10.00
N ALA A 636 7.97 29.78 10.18
CA ALA A 636 9.06 28.91 9.75
C ALA A 636 9.20 28.86 8.22
N ASP A 637 8.08 28.74 7.49
CA ASP A 637 8.06 28.68 6.04
C ASP A 637 8.51 29.99 5.39
N THR A 638 8.03 31.13 5.90
CA THR A 638 8.40 32.45 5.38
C THR A 638 9.88 32.74 5.64
N SER A 639 10.38 32.39 6.84
CA SER A 639 11.80 32.55 7.19
C SER A 639 12.71 31.65 6.35
N TYR A 640 12.35 30.37 6.17
CA TYR A 640 13.07 29.45 5.29
C TYR A 640 13.07 29.97 3.85
N THR A 641 11.90 30.31 3.30
CA THR A 641 11.74 30.76 1.92
C THR A 641 12.52 32.04 1.63
N HIS A 642 12.67 32.94 2.61
CA HIS A 642 13.48 34.14 2.44
C HIS A 642 14.97 33.81 2.29
N VAL A 643 15.50 32.90 3.13
CA VAL A 643 16.90 32.47 3.06
C VAL A 643 17.17 31.57 1.85
N ASP A 644 16.23 30.67 1.51
CA ASP A 644 16.31 29.75 0.36
C ASP A 644 16.38 30.51 -0.97
N ASN A 645 15.72 31.67 -1.05
CA ASN A 645 15.78 32.55 -2.21
C ASN A 645 16.98 33.51 -2.22
N ASN A 646 17.95 33.36 -1.30
CA ASN A 646 19.11 34.24 -1.16
C ASN A 646 18.75 35.75 -1.07
N HIS A 647 17.62 36.08 -0.44
CA HIS A 647 17.28 37.47 -0.19
C HIS A 647 18.27 38.11 0.80
N LYS A 648 18.38 39.45 0.78
CA LYS A 648 19.25 40.19 1.70
C LYS A 648 18.91 39.87 3.17
N LYS A 649 19.93 39.90 4.04
CA LYS A 649 19.81 39.81 5.51
C LYS A 649 18.83 40.83 6.08
N LEU A 650 18.12 40.45 7.15
CA LEU A 650 17.40 41.41 7.99
C LEU A 650 18.38 42.38 8.65
N LYS A 651 17.94 43.64 8.83
CA LYS A 651 18.74 44.65 9.54
C LYS A 651 18.95 44.20 10.99
N TYR A 652 20.11 44.53 11.57
CA TYR A 652 20.44 44.18 12.96
C TYR A 652 19.35 44.58 13.96
N ASN A 653 18.79 45.79 13.82
CA ASN A 653 17.71 46.27 14.68
C ASN A 653 16.44 45.41 14.57
N HIS A 654 16.11 44.89 13.38
CA HIS A 654 14.95 44.01 13.20
C HIS A 654 15.17 42.67 13.91
N ILE A 655 16.36 42.08 13.76
CA ILE A 655 16.73 40.83 14.45
C ILE A 655 16.72 41.03 15.97
N ARG A 656 17.27 42.15 16.45
CA ARG A 656 17.26 42.50 17.88
C ARG A 656 15.82 42.57 18.41
N ASN A 657 14.93 43.28 17.72
CA ASN A 657 13.52 43.39 18.12
C ASN A 657 12.83 42.02 18.12
N LEU A 658 13.04 41.19 17.09
CA LEU A 658 12.48 39.84 17.02
C LEU A 658 12.99 38.95 18.16
N LYS A 659 14.28 39.06 18.50
CA LYS A 659 14.89 38.31 19.59
C LYS A 659 14.31 38.71 20.95
N THR A 660 14.14 40.02 21.19
CA THR A 660 13.48 40.51 22.41
C THR A 660 12.03 40.01 22.53
N ILE A 661 11.26 40.02 21.42
CA ILE A 661 9.92 39.42 21.41
C ILE A 661 10.00 37.92 21.70
N SER A 662 10.96 37.20 21.09
CA SER A 662 11.15 35.76 21.31
C SER A 662 11.43 35.40 22.76
N GLU A 663 12.28 36.16 23.44
CA GLU A 663 12.58 35.95 24.86
C GLU A 663 11.34 36.20 25.73
N LYS A 664 10.57 37.26 25.45
CA LYS A 664 9.32 37.54 26.15
C LYS A 664 8.25 36.47 25.91
N MET A 665 8.12 35.98 24.68
CA MET A 665 7.21 34.89 24.31
C MET A 665 7.59 33.59 25.02
N GLN A 666 8.88 33.25 25.07
CA GLN A 666 9.39 32.08 25.77
C GLN A 666 8.96 32.08 27.25
N GLN A 667 9.08 33.22 27.93
CA GLN A 667 8.62 33.35 29.32
C GLN A 667 7.11 33.06 29.45
N GLN A 668 6.29 33.49 28.49
CA GLN A 668 4.85 33.19 28.52
C GLN A 668 4.55 31.72 28.21
N PHE A 669 5.28 31.09 27.28
CA PHE A 669 5.12 29.66 27.02
C PHE A 669 5.48 28.81 28.22
N GLN A 670 6.56 29.13 28.94
CA GLN A 670 6.92 28.43 30.18
C GLN A 670 5.85 28.60 31.27
N LYS A 671 5.31 29.82 31.46
CA LYS A 671 4.17 30.05 32.35
C LYS A 671 2.93 29.24 31.97
N ILE A 672 2.64 29.08 30.67
CA ILE A 672 1.53 28.22 30.20
C ILE A 672 1.76 26.77 30.64
N LEU A 673 2.97 26.24 30.45
CA LEU A 673 3.32 24.87 30.85
C LEU A 673 3.20 24.68 32.37
N GLU A 674 3.60 25.67 33.17
CA GLU A 674 3.41 25.67 34.63
C GLU A 674 1.93 25.65 35.02
N ILE A 675 1.09 26.48 34.39
CA ILE A 675 -0.36 26.56 34.64
C ILE A 675 -1.06 25.22 34.30
N LEU A 676 -0.56 24.48 33.32
CA LEU A 676 -1.11 23.18 32.92
C LEU A 676 -0.69 22.03 33.84
N ASN A 677 0.50 22.12 34.44
CA ASN A 677 1.07 21.07 35.30
C ASN A 677 0.65 21.16 36.77
N VAL A 678 0.55 22.37 37.31
CA VAL A 678 0.11 22.58 38.68
C VAL A 678 -1.36 22.94 38.64
N SER A 679 -2.19 22.37 39.50
CA SER A 679 -3.61 22.71 39.66
C SER A 679 -3.87 24.16 40.14
N MET A 680 -2.98 25.11 39.83
CA MET A 680 -2.90 26.47 40.36
C MET A 680 -3.86 27.47 39.70
N TYR A 681 -4.04 28.58 40.41
CA TYR A 681 -5.18 29.49 40.50
C TYR A 681 -5.57 30.28 39.23
N SER A 682 -6.85 30.67 39.16
CA SER A 682 -7.43 31.60 38.16
C SER A 682 -6.69 32.95 38.05
N ASN A 683 -5.96 33.34 39.11
CA ASN A 683 -5.14 34.55 39.15
C ASN A 683 -3.91 34.47 38.24
N SER A 684 -3.25 33.31 38.15
CA SER A 684 -2.06 33.14 37.29
C SER A 684 -2.41 33.22 35.79
N THR A 685 -3.58 32.69 35.40
CA THR A 685 -4.08 32.80 34.02
C THR A 685 -4.45 34.24 33.67
N THR A 686 -5.00 35.00 34.62
CA THR A 686 -5.35 36.41 34.41
C THR A 686 -4.09 37.26 34.22
N GLN A 687 -3.04 37.01 35.02
CA GLN A 687 -1.75 37.69 34.86
C GLN A 687 -1.09 37.33 33.52
N LEU A 688 -1.09 36.05 33.12
CA LEU A 688 -0.58 35.62 31.82
C LEU A 688 -1.26 36.35 30.66
N ILE A 689 -2.60 36.46 30.67
CA ILE A 689 -3.34 37.17 29.62
C ILE A 689 -2.92 38.63 29.54
N LYS A 690 -2.70 39.29 30.69
CA LYS A 690 -2.22 40.68 30.74
C LYS A 690 -0.79 40.81 30.19
N ASP A 691 0.12 39.92 30.58
CA ASP A 691 1.51 39.92 30.14
C ASP A 691 1.61 39.68 28.62
N VAL A 692 0.86 38.71 28.09
CA VAL A 692 0.79 38.41 26.65
C VAL A 692 0.17 39.56 25.87
N SER A 693 -0.82 40.26 26.43
CA SER A 693 -1.41 41.46 25.80
C SER A 693 -0.41 42.61 25.70
N SER A 694 0.46 42.79 26.70
CA SER A 694 1.53 43.80 26.64
C SER A 694 2.51 43.53 25.47
N ILE A 695 2.87 42.27 25.21
CA ILE A 695 3.71 41.91 24.05
C ILE A 695 3.02 42.26 22.73
N LYS A 696 1.70 42.07 22.66
CA LYS A 696 0.89 42.43 21.47
C LYS A 696 0.94 43.94 21.19
N ASP A 697 0.93 44.76 22.24
CA ASP A 697 0.98 46.21 22.12
C ASP A 697 2.39 46.66 21.67
N GLU A 698 3.46 46.07 22.21
CA GLU A 698 4.84 46.30 21.77
C GLU A 698 5.06 45.91 20.30
N ILE A 699 4.48 44.79 19.85
CA ILE A 699 4.50 44.41 18.43
C ILE A 699 3.79 45.47 17.57
N SER A 700 2.71 46.06 18.07
CA SER A 700 1.96 47.10 17.35
C SER A 700 2.79 48.39 17.23
N GLU A 701 3.51 48.77 18.28
CA GLU A 701 4.47 49.89 18.25
C GLU A 701 5.60 49.64 17.24
N LEU A 702 6.12 48.41 17.17
CA LEU A 702 7.15 48.03 16.20
C LEU A 702 6.65 48.07 14.75
N ILE A 703 5.39 47.67 14.51
CA ILE A 703 4.74 47.78 13.20
C ILE A 703 4.62 49.26 12.81
N GLU A 704 4.13 50.11 13.71
CA GLU A 704 4.01 51.56 13.45
C GLU A 704 5.37 52.21 13.18
N LYS A 705 6.39 51.84 13.96
CA LYS A 705 7.76 52.30 13.76
C LYS A 705 8.25 51.88 12.37
N GLN A 706 8.04 50.63 11.98
CA GLN A 706 8.44 50.14 10.66
C GLN A 706 7.70 50.88 9.53
N ILE A 707 6.41 51.22 9.69
CA ILE A 707 5.64 52.03 8.72
C ILE A 707 6.27 53.42 8.55
N ARG A 708 6.69 54.06 9.65
CA ARG A 708 7.39 55.35 9.61
C ARG A 708 8.74 55.24 8.93
N ASP A 709 9.53 54.22 9.29
CA ASP A 709 10.90 54.02 8.77
C ASP A 709 10.93 53.74 7.26
N ILE A 710 9.93 53.06 6.70
CA ILE A 710 9.84 52.80 5.25
C ILE A 710 9.63 54.09 4.43
N ARG A 711 8.99 55.10 5.02
CA ARG A 711 8.71 56.36 4.33
C ARG A 711 9.93 57.27 4.24
N THR A 712 10.91 57.07 5.11
CA THR A 712 12.06 57.98 5.27
C THR A 712 13.41 57.32 4.95
N THR A 713 13.50 56.00 4.95
CA THR A 713 14.76 55.26 4.68
C THR A 713 14.61 54.22 3.58
N GLU A 714 15.66 54.06 2.78
CA GLU A 714 15.71 52.99 1.78
C GLU A 714 15.68 51.62 2.48
N SER A 715 14.65 50.82 2.19
CA SER A 715 14.45 49.49 2.75
C SER A 715 14.17 48.48 1.64
N SER A 716 14.83 47.32 1.70
CA SER A 716 14.58 46.24 0.75
C SER A 716 13.12 45.76 0.90
N PRO A 717 12.30 45.77 -0.17
CA PRO A 717 10.90 45.35 -0.09
C PRO A 717 10.72 43.92 0.43
N LYS A 718 11.66 43.01 0.12
CA LYS A 718 11.64 41.62 0.60
C LYS A 718 11.93 41.52 2.11
N ASN A 719 12.89 42.30 2.62
CA ASN A 719 13.19 42.36 4.05
C ASN A 719 12.04 42.95 4.86
N THR A 720 11.48 44.04 4.34
CA THR A 720 10.32 44.70 4.94
C THR A 720 9.12 43.76 4.97
N LYS A 721 8.86 43.04 3.87
CA LYS A 721 7.82 42.00 3.80
C LYS A 721 8.04 40.93 4.87
N LEU A 722 9.24 40.33 4.95
CA LEU A 722 9.54 39.30 5.94
C LEU A 722 9.32 39.82 7.37
N TYR A 723 9.85 40.99 7.70
CA TYR A 723 9.73 41.54 9.05
C TYR A 723 8.27 41.81 9.44
N PHE A 724 7.47 42.40 8.55
CA PHE A 724 6.03 42.55 8.80
C PHE A 724 5.31 41.21 8.92
N SER A 725 5.60 40.25 8.04
CA SER A 725 4.99 38.92 8.10
C SER A 725 5.26 38.25 9.45
N LEU A 726 6.49 38.34 9.97
CA LEU A 726 6.82 37.80 11.28
C LEU A 726 6.06 38.52 12.41
N LEU A 727 6.08 39.85 12.45
CA LEU A 727 5.38 40.62 13.49
C LEU A 727 3.86 40.38 13.48
N LEU A 728 3.24 40.41 12.30
CA LEU A 728 1.80 40.20 12.13
C LEU A 728 1.39 38.78 12.52
N GLU A 729 2.17 37.77 12.13
CA GLU A 729 1.85 36.38 12.47
C GLU A 729 2.08 36.11 13.96
N THR A 730 3.12 36.68 14.57
CA THR A 730 3.29 36.61 16.03
C THR A 730 2.10 37.22 16.78
N ARG A 731 1.49 38.28 16.23
CA ARG A 731 0.26 38.86 16.79
C ARG A 731 -0.94 37.91 16.71
N VAL A 732 -1.05 37.14 15.63
CA VAL A 732 -2.08 36.09 15.46
C VAL A 732 -1.85 34.94 16.45
N LEU A 733 -0.59 34.52 16.62
CA LEU A 733 -0.20 33.53 17.61
C LEU A 733 -0.57 33.95 19.03
N ILE A 734 -0.25 35.19 19.41
CA ILE A 734 -0.62 35.79 20.71
C ILE A 734 -2.14 35.78 20.93
N ARG A 735 -2.92 36.19 19.93
CA ARG A 735 -4.39 36.17 20.02
C ARG A 735 -4.92 34.76 20.28
N SER A 736 -4.35 33.76 19.62
CA SER A 736 -4.74 32.36 19.80
C SER A 736 -4.40 31.85 21.20
N ILE A 737 -3.25 32.25 21.76
CA ILE A 737 -2.86 31.96 23.15
C ILE A 737 -3.86 32.58 24.14
N ILE A 738 -4.20 33.87 23.99
CA ILE A 738 -5.16 34.55 24.87
C ILE A 738 -6.50 33.82 24.88
N ASN A 739 -7.01 33.47 23.70
CA ASN A 739 -8.28 32.79 23.56
C ASN A 739 -8.26 31.38 24.17
N LEU A 740 -7.19 30.61 23.94
CA LEU A 740 -7.00 29.28 24.51
C LEU A 740 -7.00 29.34 26.05
N MET A 741 -6.22 30.25 26.62
CA MET A 741 -6.09 30.37 28.08
C MET A 741 -7.38 30.91 28.72
N THR A 742 -8.11 31.77 28.02
CA THR A 742 -9.44 32.24 28.47
C THR A 742 -10.46 31.10 28.47
N LEU A 743 -10.48 30.28 27.41
CA LEU A 743 -11.34 29.10 27.33
C LEU A 743 -11.02 28.13 28.47
N PHE A 744 -9.73 27.87 28.71
CA PHE A 744 -9.26 26.99 29.77
C PHE A 744 -9.68 27.50 31.16
N LYS A 745 -9.55 28.80 31.42
CA LYS A 745 -10.01 29.45 32.66
C LYS A 745 -11.53 29.27 32.85
N ASN A 746 -12.32 29.65 31.85
CA ASN A 746 -13.79 29.61 31.94
C ASN A 746 -14.31 28.20 32.19
N PHE A 747 -13.73 27.19 31.52
CA PHE A 747 -14.12 25.80 31.71
C PHE A 747 -13.75 25.28 33.12
N LYS A 748 -12.57 25.65 33.63
CA LYS A 748 -12.15 25.31 35.01
C LYS A 748 -13.05 25.93 36.07
N ASP A 749 -13.47 27.19 35.87
CA ASP A 749 -14.37 27.89 36.78
C ASP A 749 -15.78 27.26 36.77
N GLN A 750 -16.31 26.90 35.59
CA GLN A 750 -17.58 26.16 35.45
C GLN A 750 -17.54 24.77 36.10
N PHE A 751 -16.42 24.06 35.97
CA PHE A 751 -16.25 22.74 36.59
C PHE A 751 -16.24 22.83 38.12
N ARG A 752 -15.58 23.84 38.70
CA ARG A 752 -15.54 24.07 40.15
C ARG A 752 -16.94 24.32 40.73
N THR A 753 -17.76 25.12 40.05
CA THR A 753 -19.16 25.37 40.48
C THR A 753 -19.99 24.09 40.43
N MET A 754 -19.83 23.25 39.40
CA MET A 754 -20.57 21.98 39.27
C MET A 754 -20.18 20.93 40.32
N THR A 755 -18.94 20.94 40.81
CA THR A 755 -18.47 20.03 41.87
C THR A 755 -18.83 20.51 43.29
N ASN A 756 -19.13 21.79 43.48
CA ASN A 756 -19.54 22.33 44.79
C ASN A 756 -21.06 22.28 45.02
N GLU A 757 -21.85 22.04 43.97
CA GLU A 757 -23.32 21.86 44.02
C GLU A 757 -23.76 20.39 44.16
N LYS A 758 -22.81 19.46 44.24
CA LYS A 758 -23.02 18.04 44.62
C LYS A 758 -22.36 17.78 45.96
#